data_AF-A0AAJ7XFJ1-F1
#
_entry.id   AF-A0AAJ7XFJ1-F1
#
_cell.length_a   1.000
_cell.length_b   1.000
_cell.length_c   1.000
_cell.angle_alpha   90.00
_cell.angle_beta   90.00
_cell.angle_gamma   90.00
#
_symmetry.space_group_name_H-M   'P 1'
#
loop_
_entity.id
_entity.type
_entity.pdbx_description
1 polymer ?
#
loop_
_entity_poly.entity_id
_entity_poly.type
_entity_poly.pdbx_seq_one_letter_code
_entity_poly.pdbx_strand_id
1 'polypeptide(L)'
;MLLGTPPSALMSPPRDSTARSTTTTTLSYHHHHHHHHRLFLLIIILILSYAAAALAGVSANPSPSPTSTPPPPPPNPRPPRTDGTTSGPVRAASSHPMLFFGAEEAQAMRRRAAASHAPHAARLREAAREMLAAPRDFVPPREPSLFSAQWNEAFGNNLGALSFYCFLYPNHTRALHLALHYMDAMAVQPSWLVRGDPADEVPMAHSLVGFATAFDLLHGRLGPARRSLYLDAIVAAAGYMYERSFDRGWGQQYLHNHQPTNCVALLTAGLVVMAQGHLNDAYLWLSQAVLVMERALLLLREVRDGSLHEGVAYASYSTRSLLQYVHLLLRHLAVDHTGHPWLRQHFAFLYRTILPGFQRTVGIADSNYNWFYGPESQLAFLDAFVMRNGSGNWLADMIRKHRPAAGPGAPSRSQRWTTLHTEFIWFDASLTPRPPPDFGSPRLHIFHDWGVATYGAAQPAGANASFFSFKSGKIGGRAIYDIVHAKRYAAWVHGWRNFNPGHEHPDQNSFVFVPSRGGAGGGGGGAAPPPAACVTEALYGPKYTFLNNGLMFSPPAAPDVCFPPWQGQVTESCDSKWMRYKRGAAGDAHGRLERAQERGGVVFARGEAAGAYDAALGLASVQRSALLLRPDLLLVVDHVRRRPGSRASRMRAFFNNVDAGFRPVAVGALNGAAVAAPAGGDGGGVTAEACRMFWVDDAGVSARGKLSDSPFRSNHSFAGSYLASVVTPLRGAVTRAAFVFLGPSLSLRSLKVIPRNDSVTVYVIANSVLYTVYLRTDEATAPTDGGAGGGVGHGGAVAMVSTDRNTVFFDGGAELPEERPAEDEAAVEDYEAAVDRTLERLRDTFRELDERRNPRKPGPPGPPGGNRPRGGSRRTAEKRGSGGGGNRERPPKRPRASRTRDDGDHGGDAARKPAQENNLRADFGDSDFIDTAEMHDRGLPRWELNPGEDGEEDDAAPPSTPGEGGARGRGDRLPELRPGPADAAVAAAAPGGGFRNEPEAAGRSERRAAAVAPVPYARIFLLANACGFAALLVAQLRCAGRHWVLHNHRVLYALLIADSVAIFGIYSTCSRTDC
;
A
#
# COMPACT_ATOMS: atom_id res chain seq x y z
N MET A 1 -53.57 -8.88 -41.35
CA MET A 1 -55.01 -9.08 -41.61
C MET A 1 -55.63 -9.77 -40.41
N LEU A 2 -56.85 -9.38 -40.05
CA LEU A 2 -57.90 -10.13 -39.31
C LEU A 2 -57.59 -10.87 -37.99
N LEU A 3 -58.62 -10.91 -37.14
CA LEU A 3 -58.68 -11.59 -35.84
C LEU A 3 -59.08 -13.07 -36.00
N GLY A 4 -58.81 -13.91 -34.99
CA GLY A 4 -59.31 -15.29 -34.89
C GLY A 4 -59.40 -15.75 -33.42
N THR A 5 -60.47 -16.47 -33.06
CA THR A 5 -60.95 -16.66 -31.66
C THR A 5 -60.81 -18.11 -31.11
N PRO A 6 -60.81 -18.29 -29.76
CA PRO A 6 -60.83 -19.58 -29.01
C PRO A 6 -62.28 -20.14 -28.86
N PRO A 7 -62.63 -21.30 -28.20
CA PRO A 7 -62.09 -21.86 -26.93
C PRO A 7 -62.20 -23.41 -26.72
N SER A 8 -62.30 -23.87 -25.45
CA SER A 8 -62.72 -25.20 -24.92
C SER A 8 -61.60 -26.19 -24.53
N ALA A 9 -61.69 -27.03 -23.49
CA ALA A 9 -62.57 -27.18 -22.30
C ALA A 9 -61.72 -27.79 -21.13
N LEU A 10 -61.93 -27.64 -19.83
CA LEU A 10 -63.12 -27.63 -18.94
C LEU A 10 -63.71 -29.04 -18.61
N MET A 11 -63.30 -29.62 -17.47
CA MET A 11 -64.14 -30.54 -16.65
C MET A 11 -63.61 -30.66 -15.20
N SER A 12 -64.43 -31.14 -14.26
CA SER A 12 -64.22 -30.94 -12.80
C SER A 12 -64.59 -32.18 -11.91
N PRO A 13 -65.12 -32.12 -10.65
CA PRO A 13 -64.68 -32.99 -9.53
C PRO A 13 -65.86 -33.93 -9.08
N PRO A 14 -66.26 -34.18 -7.80
CA PRO A 14 -65.63 -34.08 -6.45
C PRO A 14 -65.90 -35.31 -5.51
N ARG A 15 -65.50 -35.21 -4.21
CA ARG A 15 -66.14 -35.69 -2.94
C ARG A 15 -65.08 -36.01 -1.86
N ASP A 16 -65.10 -35.45 -0.64
CA ASP A 16 -66.04 -35.59 0.53
C ASP A 16 -65.77 -36.86 1.38
N SER A 17 -65.81 -36.87 2.73
CA SER A 17 -65.93 -35.77 3.73
C SER A 17 -65.74 -36.26 5.20
N THR A 18 -65.60 -35.32 6.15
CA THR A 18 -66.03 -35.33 7.60
C THR A 18 -65.50 -36.39 8.62
N ALA A 19 -65.44 -36.17 9.95
CA ALA A 19 -65.35 -34.94 10.81
C ALA A 19 -65.14 -35.26 12.33
N ARG A 20 -64.93 -34.20 13.14
CA ARG A 20 -64.97 -34.08 14.64
C ARG A 20 -63.71 -34.60 15.39
N SER A 21 -63.33 -34.07 16.57
CA SER A 21 -64.01 -33.11 17.47
C SER A 21 -63.07 -31.98 18.01
N THR A 22 -63.65 -30.99 18.69
CA THR A 22 -63.05 -29.70 19.13
C THR A 22 -62.84 -29.58 20.65
N THR A 23 -61.85 -28.78 21.11
CA THR A 23 -62.00 -27.79 22.23
C THR A 23 -60.75 -26.89 22.47
N THR A 24 -60.97 -25.56 22.63
CA THR A 24 -60.34 -24.56 23.56
C THR A 24 -58.82 -24.54 23.92
N THR A 25 -58.09 -23.41 24.07
CA THR A 25 -58.35 -21.94 23.86
C THR A 25 -57.04 -21.12 23.72
N THR A 26 -57.14 -19.92 23.12
CA THR A 26 -56.30 -18.70 23.33
C THR A 26 -54.86 -18.80 23.90
N LEU A 27 -53.84 -18.79 23.01
CA LEU A 27 -52.52 -18.17 23.32
C LEU A 27 -51.67 -17.80 22.08
N SER A 28 -52.28 -17.38 20.95
CA SER A 28 -51.52 -17.04 19.73
C SER A 28 -52.17 -15.93 18.86
N TYR A 29 -52.59 -14.81 19.47
CA TYR A 29 -53.21 -13.69 18.71
C TYR A 29 -52.30 -12.46 18.54
N HIS A 30 -51.23 -12.30 19.32
CA HIS A 30 -50.33 -11.14 19.21
C HIS A 30 -49.15 -11.30 18.23
N HIS A 31 -48.77 -12.52 17.84
CA HIS A 31 -47.55 -12.71 17.03
C HIS A 31 -47.76 -12.55 15.51
N HIS A 32 -48.95 -12.80 14.96
CA HIS A 32 -49.17 -12.73 13.51
C HIS A 32 -49.22 -11.29 12.94
N HIS A 33 -49.67 -10.29 13.71
CA HIS A 33 -49.82 -8.91 13.19
C HIS A 33 -48.48 -8.29 12.76
N HIS A 34 -47.38 -8.55 13.47
CA HIS A 34 -46.07 -7.99 13.13
C HIS A 34 -45.45 -8.61 11.86
N HIS A 35 -45.72 -9.88 11.56
CA HIS A 35 -45.18 -10.53 10.36
C HIS A 35 -45.81 -10.00 9.07
N HIS A 36 -47.12 -9.74 9.04
CA HIS A 36 -47.78 -9.21 7.85
C HIS A 36 -47.34 -7.78 7.52
N HIS A 37 -47.17 -6.90 8.52
CA HIS A 37 -46.64 -5.55 8.27
C HIS A 37 -45.18 -5.57 7.79
N ARG A 38 -44.32 -6.43 8.35
CA ARG A 38 -42.93 -6.58 7.90
C ARG A 38 -42.84 -7.12 6.46
N LEU A 39 -43.67 -8.11 6.12
CA LEU A 39 -43.74 -8.65 4.76
C LEU A 39 -44.22 -7.61 3.74
N PHE A 40 -45.24 -6.80 4.10
CA PHE A 40 -45.75 -5.74 3.24
C PHE A 40 -44.72 -4.62 3.01
N LEU A 41 -43.97 -4.23 4.05
CA LEU A 41 -42.82 -3.32 3.93
C LEU A 41 -41.73 -3.89 3.03
N LEU A 42 -41.41 -5.19 3.15
CA LEU A 42 -40.44 -5.86 2.29
C LEU A 42 -40.87 -5.84 0.81
N ILE A 43 -42.16 -6.05 0.54
CA ILE A 43 -42.74 -5.99 -0.81
C ILE A 43 -42.67 -4.56 -1.38
N ILE A 44 -42.97 -3.52 -0.58
CA ILE A 44 -42.82 -2.13 -1.02
C ILE A 44 -41.35 -1.80 -1.34
N ILE A 45 -40.41 -2.22 -0.49
CA ILE A 45 -38.97 -2.02 -0.73
C ILE A 45 -38.51 -2.76 -2.00
N LEU A 46 -39.01 -3.98 -2.25
CA LEU A 46 -38.73 -4.73 -3.48
C LEU A 46 -39.30 -4.03 -4.72
N ILE A 47 -40.53 -3.53 -4.68
CA ILE A 47 -41.15 -2.78 -5.80
C ILE A 47 -40.36 -1.50 -6.10
N LEU A 48 -39.98 -0.73 -5.09
CA LEU A 48 -39.16 0.48 -5.25
C LEU A 48 -37.75 0.14 -5.80
N SER A 49 -37.14 -0.95 -5.33
CA SER A 49 -35.84 -1.42 -5.82
C SER A 49 -35.91 -1.90 -7.27
N TYR A 50 -37.01 -2.56 -7.67
CA TYR A 50 -37.22 -3.02 -9.03
C TYR A 50 -37.54 -1.86 -9.99
N ALA A 51 -38.26 -0.84 -9.53
CA ALA A 51 -38.47 0.40 -10.28
C ALA A 51 -37.14 1.17 -10.49
N ALA A 52 -36.26 1.19 -9.49
CA ALA A 52 -34.91 1.73 -9.63
C ALA A 52 -34.03 0.91 -10.61
N ALA A 53 -34.11 -0.43 -10.55
CA ALA A 53 -33.41 -1.31 -11.50
C ALA A 53 -33.92 -1.14 -12.94
N ALA A 54 -35.22 -0.93 -13.14
CA ALA A 54 -35.80 -0.67 -14.45
C ALA A 54 -35.35 0.66 -15.08
N LEU A 55 -34.91 1.64 -14.28
CA LEU A 55 -34.27 2.87 -14.76
C LEU A 55 -32.80 2.68 -15.17
N ALA A 56 -32.17 1.56 -14.78
CA ALA A 56 -30.77 1.20 -15.06
C ALA A 56 -30.67 -0.10 -15.89
N GLY A 57 -31.68 -0.38 -16.73
CA GLY A 57 -32.03 -1.72 -17.19
C GLY A 57 -30.94 -2.53 -17.91
N VAL A 58 -30.65 -3.72 -17.37
CA VAL A 58 -29.99 -4.86 -18.02
C VAL A 58 -30.76 -6.14 -17.63
N SER A 59 -30.85 -7.12 -18.55
CA SER A 59 -31.53 -8.41 -18.34
C SER A 59 -30.53 -9.59 -18.40
N ALA A 60 -30.94 -10.80 -17.98
CA ALA A 60 -30.04 -11.94 -17.72
C ALA A 60 -30.64 -13.33 -18.08
N ASN A 61 -29.82 -14.39 -17.90
CA ASN A 61 -30.09 -15.86 -17.97
C ASN A 61 -30.16 -16.53 -19.38
N PRO A 62 -29.94 -17.88 -19.50
CA PRO A 62 -29.05 -18.79 -18.72
C PRO A 62 -28.29 -19.90 -19.53
N SER A 63 -27.48 -20.71 -18.80
CA SER A 63 -26.91 -22.09 -18.93
C SER A 63 -27.44 -23.09 -20.02
N PRO A 64 -26.74 -24.23 -20.39
CA PRO A 64 -25.90 -25.11 -19.54
C PRO A 64 -24.66 -25.87 -20.17
N SER A 65 -24.16 -26.89 -19.44
CA SER A 65 -22.96 -27.78 -19.57
C SER A 65 -23.20 -29.11 -20.38
N PRO A 66 -22.34 -30.19 -20.46
CA PRO A 66 -21.14 -30.59 -19.65
C PRO A 66 -19.99 -31.45 -20.31
N THR A 67 -19.11 -32.02 -19.45
CA THR A 67 -18.26 -33.26 -19.55
C THR A 67 -16.98 -33.37 -20.40
N SER A 68 -15.82 -33.62 -19.75
CA SER A 68 -15.11 -34.93 -19.64
C SER A 68 -13.72 -34.79 -18.95
N THR A 69 -13.09 -35.90 -18.49
CA THR A 69 -11.89 -35.87 -17.62
C THR A 69 -10.74 -36.82 -18.04
N PRO A 70 -9.46 -36.38 -17.94
CA PRO A 70 -8.26 -37.23 -18.02
C PRO A 70 -7.59 -37.52 -16.64
N PRO A 71 -6.61 -38.46 -16.56
CA PRO A 71 -6.07 -38.98 -15.28
C PRO A 71 -4.92 -38.14 -14.64
N PRO A 72 -4.60 -38.36 -13.35
CA PRO A 72 -3.67 -37.52 -12.59
C PRO A 72 -2.16 -37.83 -12.80
N PRO A 73 -1.27 -36.83 -12.65
CA PRO A 73 0.19 -37.01 -12.63
C PRO A 73 0.71 -37.60 -11.29
N PRO A 74 1.96 -38.11 -11.26
CA PRO A 74 2.50 -38.83 -10.10
C PRO A 74 2.89 -37.91 -8.91
N PRO A 75 2.89 -38.44 -7.66
CA PRO A 75 3.18 -37.65 -6.46
C PRO A 75 4.68 -37.34 -6.31
N ASN A 76 5.01 -36.06 -6.11
CA ASN A 76 6.37 -35.62 -5.79
C ASN A 76 6.77 -35.95 -4.32
N PRO A 77 8.07 -36.10 -4.01
CA PRO A 77 8.52 -36.69 -2.76
C PRO A 77 8.38 -35.77 -1.55
N ARG A 78 8.16 -36.37 -0.37
CA ARG A 78 8.10 -35.65 0.90
C ARG A 78 9.48 -35.13 1.32
N PRO A 79 9.61 -33.89 1.83
CA PRO A 79 10.81 -33.45 2.53
C PRO A 79 11.03 -34.29 3.81
N PRO A 80 12.28 -34.42 4.29
CA PRO A 80 12.61 -35.31 5.40
C PRO A 80 12.01 -34.84 6.73
N ARG A 81 11.66 -35.80 7.59
CA ARG A 81 11.39 -35.53 9.01
C ARG A 81 12.64 -34.94 9.64
N THR A 82 12.47 -33.84 10.37
CA THR A 82 13.37 -33.43 11.45
C THR A 82 12.70 -33.80 12.77
N ASP A 83 13.45 -34.44 13.66
CA ASP A 83 12.86 -35.03 14.86
C ASP A 83 12.70 -34.02 16.02
N GLY A 84 11.50 -33.99 16.59
CA GLY A 84 11.41 -34.18 18.04
C GLY A 84 11.24 -32.97 18.98
N THR A 85 11.20 -31.72 18.52
CA THR A 85 10.81 -30.58 19.39
C THR A 85 9.85 -29.58 18.73
N THR A 86 8.71 -30.05 18.24
CA THR A 86 7.57 -29.17 17.92
C THR A 86 6.85 -28.78 19.21
N SER A 87 6.98 -27.52 19.63
CA SER A 87 6.07 -26.93 20.62
C SER A 87 4.65 -26.91 20.05
N GLY A 88 3.68 -27.51 20.76
CA GLY A 88 2.27 -27.52 20.36
C GLY A 88 1.62 -26.12 20.36
N PRO A 89 0.36 -26.01 19.91
CA PRO A 89 -0.33 -24.72 19.80
C PRO A 89 -0.34 -23.97 21.14
N VAL A 90 0.01 -22.68 21.04
CA VAL A 90 0.19 -21.66 22.09
C VAL A 90 -0.30 -22.09 23.48
N ARG A 91 0.64 -22.21 24.43
CA ARG A 91 0.32 -22.16 25.88
C ARG A 91 -0.48 -20.88 26.13
N ALA A 92 -1.72 -21.01 26.62
CA ALA A 92 -2.53 -19.87 27.04
C ALA A 92 -1.97 -19.29 28.35
N ALA A 93 -0.85 -18.59 28.25
CA ALA A 93 -0.08 -18.08 29.36
C ALA A 93 -0.35 -16.59 29.53
N SER A 94 -0.75 -16.18 30.74
CA SER A 94 -0.81 -14.79 31.20
C SER A 94 0.57 -14.16 31.39
N SER A 95 1.58 -14.60 30.64
CA SER A 95 2.99 -14.24 30.76
C SER A 95 3.47 -13.49 29.51
N HIS A 96 3.43 -12.17 29.58
CA HIS A 96 4.17 -11.30 28.67
C HIS A 96 5.69 -11.40 28.91
N PRO A 97 6.55 -11.18 27.90
CA PRO A 97 6.22 -10.87 26.51
C PRO A 97 5.63 -12.07 25.77
N MET A 98 4.81 -11.80 24.75
CA MET A 98 4.18 -12.83 23.93
C MET A 98 4.04 -12.50 22.43
N LEU A 99 4.16 -11.21 22.02
CA LEU A 99 3.91 -10.78 20.63
C LEU A 99 4.81 -11.50 19.63
N PHE A 100 6.13 -11.31 19.75
CA PHE A 100 7.10 -11.90 18.82
C PHE A 100 7.74 -13.18 19.37
N PHE A 101 7.80 -13.30 20.70
CA PHE A 101 8.46 -14.36 21.47
C PHE A 101 7.85 -14.46 22.87
N GLY A 102 8.00 -15.61 23.53
CA GLY A 102 7.46 -15.89 24.86
C GLY A 102 8.47 -15.73 25.99
N ALA A 103 7.98 -15.80 27.24
CA ALA A 103 8.81 -15.74 28.45
C ALA A 103 9.94 -16.81 28.51
N GLU A 104 9.76 -17.98 27.92
CA GLU A 104 10.77 -19.05 27.83
C GLU A 104 11.90 -18.66 26.85
N GLU A 105 11.53 -18.13 25.68
CA GLU A 105 12.43 -17.68 24.63
C GLU A 105 13.22 -16.41 25.05
N ALA A 106 12.60 -15.55 25.86
CA ALA A 106 13.15 -14.27 26.31
C ALA A 106 14.53 -14.37 26.97
N GLN A 107 14.80 -15.43 27.73
CA GLN A 107 16.13 -15.63 28.32
C GLN A 107 17.19 -15.96 27.28
N ALA A 108 16.82 -16.70 26.22
CA ALA A 108 17.73 -17.03 25.13
C ALA A 108 18.11 -15.78 24.33
N MET A 109 17.17 -14.88 24.03
CA MET A 109 17.45 -13.60 23.37
C MET A 109 18.44 -12.72 24.16
N ARG A 110 18.29 -12.63 25.49
CA ARG A 110 19.26 -11.92 26.34
C ARG A 110 20.66 -12.52 26.25
N ARG A 111 20.78 -13.86 26.18
CA ARG A 111 22.07 -14.53 25.94
C ARG A 111 22.62 -14.25 24.53
N ARG A 112 21.79 -14.29 23.49
CA ARG A 112 22.19 -13.96 22.11
C ARG A 112 22.70 -12.51 21.98
N ALA A 113 22.10 -11.55 22.69
CA ALA A 113 22.53 -10.13 22.70
C ALA A 113 23.96 -9.90 23.23
N ALA A 114 24.50 -10.84 24.01
CA ALA A 114 25.89 -10.83 24.50
C ALA A 114 26.83 -11.70 23.64
N ALA A 115 26.31 -12.38 22.61
CA ALA A 115 27.03 -13.34 21.78
C ALA A 115 26.63 -13.16 20.29
N SER A 116 25.92 -14.13 19.71
CA SER A 116 25.65 -14.21 18.27
C SER A 116 24.78 -13.09 17.67
N HIS A 117 24.19 -12.21 18.47
CA HIS A 117 23.46 -11.01 18.00
C HIS A 117 24.08 -9.70 18.51
N ALA A 118 25.33 -9.73 19.02
CA ALA A 118 25.99 -8.55 19.58
C ALA A 118 26.07 -7.32 18.64
N PRO A 119 26.28 -7.45 17.31
CA PRO A 119 26.24 -6.29 16.39
C PRO A 119 24.87 -5.60 16.34
N HIS A 120 23.78 -6.36 16.38
CA HIS A 120 22.41 -5.83 16.39
C HIS A 120 22.08 -5.20 17.75
N ALA A 121 22.50 -5.85 18.84
CA ALA A 121 22.39 -5.32 20.20
C ALA A 121 23.18 -4.00 20.40
N ALA A 122 24.28 -3.81 19.67
CA ALA A 122 25.06 -2.57 19.68
C ALA A 122 24.28 -1.40 19.07
N ARG A 123 23.55 -1.59 17.95
CA ARG A 123 22.69 -0.55 17.35
C ARG A 123 21.57 -0.12 18.30
N LEU A 124 20.93 -1.07 18.99
CA LEU A 124 19.92 -0.80 20.02
C LEU A 124 20.51 -0.03 21.22
N ARG A 125 21.74 -0.36 21.63
CA ARG A 125 22.47 0.36 22.68
C ARG A 125 22.85 1.78 22.27
N GLU A 126 23.22 1.99 21.00
CA GLU A 126 23.50 3.31 20.44
C GLU A 126 22.26 4.19 20.39
N ALA A 127 21.13 3.67 19.90
CA ALA A 127 19.85 4.36 19.91
C ALA A 127 19.43 4.77 21.34
N ALA A 128 19.51 3.83 22.29
CA ALA A 128 19.23 4.12 23.70
C ALA A 128 20.20 5.14 24.32
N ARG A 129 21.49 5.12 23.93
CA ARG A 129 22.50 6.09 24.37
C ARG A 129 22.17 7.51 23.87
N GLU A 130 21.80 7.66 22.60
CA GLU A 130 21.43 8.97 22.04
C GLU A 130 20.15 9.51 22.70
N MET A 131 19.12 8.67 22.87
CA MET A 131 17.90 9.04 23.61
C MET A 131 18.15 9.39 25.09
N LEU A 132 19.13 8.76 25.74
CA LEU A 132 19.55 9.08 27.11
C LEU A 132 20.42 10.33 27.22
N ALA A 133 21.07 10.75 26.13
CA ALA A 133 21.91 11.95 26.08
C ALA A 133 21.08 13.23 25.92
N ALA A 134 20.02 13.18 25.10
CA ALA A 134 19.11 14.31 24.88
C ALA A 134 17.62 13.94 25.09
N PRO A 135 17.17 13.55 26.31
CA PRO A 135 15.80 13.07 26.53
C PRO A 135 14.68 14.03 26.08
N ARG A 136 14.93 15.34 26.07
CA ARG A 136 13.97 16.37 25.63
C ARG A 136 13.69 16.34 24.13
N ASP A 137 14.61 15.82 23.34
CA ASP A 137 14.54 15.78 21.87
C ASP A 137 13.78 14.53 21.37
N PHE A 138 13.54 13.56 22.26
CA PHE A 138 12.96 12.26 21.93
C PHE A 138 11.67 11.93 22.70
N VAL A 139 11.56 12.31 23.98
CA VAL A 139 10.32 12.07 24.76
C VAL A 139 9.20 12.95 24.20
N PRO A 140 8.00 12.40 23.92
CA PRO A 140 6.92 13.19 23.35
C PRO A 140 6.49 14.32 24.29
N PRO A 141 6.13 15.50 23.76
CA PRO A 141 5.61 16.58 24.58
C PRO A 141 4.29 16.15 25.23
N ARG A 142 4.10 16.47 26.51
CA ARG A 142 2.85 16.18 27.22
C ARG A 142 1.68 17.05 26.74
N GLU A 143 1.96 18.22 26.17
CA GLU A 143 0.95 19.13 25.66
C GLU A 143 0.38 18.63 24.31
N PRO A 144 -0.92 18.33 24.19
CA PRO A 144 -1.49 17.75 22.97
C PRO A 144 -1.37 18.63 21.73
N SER A 145 -1.33 19.95 21.91
CA SER A 145 -1.12 20.94 20.84
C SER A 145 0.21 20.70 20.10
N LEU A 146 1.25 20.33 20.86
CA LEU A 146 2.61 20.06 20.38
C LEU A 146 2.76 18.61 19.92
N PHE A 147 2.15 17.65 20.63
CA PHE A 147 2.18 16.23 20.25
C PHE A 147 1.59 15.99 18.85
N SER A 148 0.53 16.72 18.52
CA SER A 148 -0.19 16.64 17.25
C SER A 148 0.24 17.68 16.20
N ALA A 149 1.25 18.52 16.49
CA ALA A 149 1.61 19.67 15.65
C ALA A 149 2.23 19.31 14.29
N GLN A 150 2.93 18.18 14.21
CA GLN A 150 3.72 17.74 13.05
C GLN A 150 3.65 16.21 12.91
N TRP A 151 4.15 15.66 11.81
CA TRP A 151 4.20 14.21 11.57
C TRP A 151 4.99 13.48 12.68
N ASN A 152 4.28 12.72 13.51
CA ASN A 152 4.78 12.28 14.82
C ASN A 152 5.13 10.78 14.91
N GLU A 153 5.28 10.11 13.76
CA GLU A 153 5.66 8.67 13.65
C GLU A 153 6.87 8.28 14.51
N ALA A 154 7.79 9.23 14.73
CA ALA A 154 9.01 9.10 15.52
C ALA A 154 8.72 8.61 16.95
N PHE A 155 7.56 8.95 17.52
CA PHE A 155 7.23 8.61 18.90
C PHE A 155 7.10 7.10 19.08
N GLY A 156 6.21 6.44 18.32
CA GLY A 156 6.09 4.98 18.34
C GLY A 156 7.34 4.26 17.80
N ASN A 157 7.95 4.80 16.74
CA ASN A 157 9.14 4.24 16.10
C ASN A 157 10.33 4.11 17.07
N ASN A 158 10.64 5.16 17.84
CA ASN A 158 11.76 5.16 18.78
C ASN A 158 11.43 4.40 20.07
N LEU A 159 10.16 4.41 20.50
CA LEU A 159 9.69 3.64 21.66
C LEU A 159 9.86 2.12 21.47
N GLY A 160 9.65 1.60 20.26
CA GLY A 160 9.92 0.18 19.94
C GLY A 160 11.39 -0.20 20.17
N ALA A 161 12.33 0.62 19.70
CA ALA A 161 13.76 0.39 19.91
C ALA A 161 14.18 0.55 21.39
N LEU A 162 13.67 1.58 22.08
CA LEU A 162 14.00 1.86 23.48
C LEU A 162 13.46 0.80 24.44
N SER A 163 12.21 0.36 24.25
CA SER A 163 11.60 -0.70 25.06
C SER A 163 12.29 -2.04 24.85
N PHE A 164 12.66 -2.38 23.61
CA PHE A 164 13.42 -3.60 23.32
C PHE A 164 14.85 -3.56 23.88
N TYR A 165 15.52 -2.40 23.88
CA TYR A 165 16.77 -2.22 24.62
C TYR A 165 16.58 -2.46 26.13
N CYS A 166 15.52 -1.90 26.74
CA CYS A 166 15.22 -2.11 28.16
C CYS A 166 14.86 -3.58 28.48
N PHE A 167 14.25 -4.29 27.54
CA PHE A 167 14.01 -5.73 27.64
C PHE A 167 15.32 -6.53 27.62
N LEU A 168 16.27 -6.21 26.73
CA LEU A 168 17.58 -6.89 26.66
C LEU A 168 18.47 -6.58 27.87
N TYR A 169 18.44 -5.34 28.37
CA TYR A 169 19.28 -4.84 29.46
C TYR A 169 18.45 -4.42 30.69
N PRO A 170 17.75 -5.36 31.37
CA PRO A 170 16.73 -5.06 32.38
C PRO A 170 17.26 -4.36 33.64
N ASN A 171 18.57 -4.37 33.86
CA ASN A 171 19.24 -3.73 35.00
C ASN A 171 19.59 -2.25 34.71
N HIS A 172 19.45 -1.76 33.47
CA HIS A 172 19.78 -0.39 33.09
C HIS A 172 18.65 0.60 33.49
N THR A 173 18.48 0.82 34.80
CA THR A 173 17.38 1.57 35.41
C THR A 173 17.10 2.93 34.76
N ARG A 174 18.13 3.70 34.40
CA ARG A 174 17.99 5.00 33.70
C ARG A 174 17.25 4.89 32.36
N ALA A 175 17.43 3.79 31.62
CA ALA A 175 16.74 3.58 30.34
C ALA A 175 15.28 3.16 30.57
N LEU A 176 15.04 2.30 31.57
CA LEU A 176 13.68 1.93 31.96
C LEU A 176 12.88 3.15 32.46
N HIS A 177 13.51 4.04 33.24
CA HIS A 177 12.87 5.28 33.69
C HIS A 177 12.55 6.20 32.50
N LEU A 178 13.45 6.30 31.51
CA LEU A 178 13.18 7.03 30.26
C LEU A 178 12.00 6.41 29.49
N ALA A 179 12.00 5.08 29.30
CA ALA A 179 10.93 4.37 28.58
C ALA A 179 9.56 4.50 29.27
N LEU A 180 9.52 4.41 30.61
CA LEU A 180 8.30 4.62 31.39
C LEU A 180 7.81 6.07 31.30
N HIS A 181 8.70 7.07 31.33
CA HIS A 181 8.31 8.47 31.12
C HIS A 181 7.80 8.71 29.68
N TYR A 182 8.40 8.06 28.69
CA TYR A 182 7.98 8.08 27.29
C TYR A 182 6.56 7.54 27.13
N MET A 183 6.26 6.38 27.73
CA MET A 183 4.93 5.78 27.70
C MET A 183 3.92 6.61 28.50
N ASP A 184 4.29 7.14 29.68
CA ASP A 184 3.42 8.06 30.43
C ASP A 184 3.04 9.30 29.61
N ALA A 185 3.95 9.83 28.78
CA ALA A 185 3.68 11.00 27.94
C ALA A 185 2.78 10.69 26.74
N MET A 186 2.85 9.47 26.17
CA MET A 186 1.95 9.02 25.09
C MET A 186 0.56 8.63 25.61
N ALA A 187 0.48 7.98 26.77
CA ALA A 187 -0.77 7.41 27.30
C ALA A 187 -1.77 8.46 27.82
N VAL A 188 -1.32 9.71 28.04
CA VAL A 188 -2.18 10.84 28.44
C VAL A 188 -2.65 11.71 27.27
N GLN A 189 -2.32 11.34 26.03
CA GLN A 189 -2.75 12.11 24.86
C GLN A 189 -4.23 11.82 24.53
N PRO A 190 -5.04 12.86 24.24
CA PRO A 190 -6.45 12.68 23.85
C PRO A 190 -6.61 12.08 22.44
N SER A 191 -5.56 12.11 21.62
CA SER A 191 -5.49 11.46 20.32
C SER A 191 -4.03 11.30 19.89
N TRP A 192 -3.73 10.29 19.07
CA TRP A 192 -2.43 10.12 18.42
C TRP A 192 -2.41 10.55 16.94
N LEU A 193 -3.49 11.16 16.44
CA LEU A 193 -3.53 11.77 15.11
C LEU A 193 -2.66 13.03 15.02
N VAL A 194 -2.29 13.39 13.80
CA VAL A 194 -1.65 14.68 13.48
C VAL A 194 -2.76 15.68 13.17
N ARG A 195 -2.74 16.84 13.83
CA ARG A 195 -3.80 17.86 13.73
C ARG A 195 -3.96 18.45 12.33
N GLY A 196 -2.90 18.44 11.54
CA GLY A 196 -2.88 18.90 10.14
C GLY A 196 -3.33 17.87 9.10
N ASP A 197 -3.48 16.58 9.46
CA ASP A 197 -4.05 15.56 8.57
C ASP A 197 -4.90 14.58 9.40
N PRO A 198 -6.08 15.02 9.90
CA PRO A 198 -6.93 14.22 10.80
C PRO A 198 -7.70 13.09 10.07
N ALA A 199 -7.47 12.90 8.77
CA ALA A 199 -8.04 11.84 7.95
C ALA A 199 -7.04 10.71 7.66
N ASP A 200 -5.77 10.85 8.05
CA ASP A 200 -4.76 9.78 7.95
C ASP A 200 -4.48 9.16 9.33
N GLU A 201 -4.79 7.86 9.46
CA GLU A 201 -4.53 7.11 10.69
C GLU A 201 -3.10 6.54 10.79
N VAL A 202 -2.23 6.69 9.79
CA VAL A 202 -0.83 6.19 9.84
C VAL A 202 -0.02 6.70 11.05
N PRO A 203 -0.11 7.97 11.47
CA PRO A 203 0.56 8.45 12.70
C PRO A 203 0.04 7.76 13.98
N MET A 204 -1.26 7.46 14.04
CA MET A 204 -1.85 6.66 15.11
C MET A 204 -1.38 5.21 15.03
N ALA A 205 -1.33 4.61 13.84
CA ALA A 205 -0.84 3.25 13.63
C ALA A 205 0.61 3.07 14.11
N HIS A 206 1.47 4.05 13.80
CA HIS A 206 2.85 4.10 14.28
C HIS A 206 2.94 4.20 15.80
N SER A 207 2.15 5.10 16.40
CA SER A 207 2.07 5.24 17.86
C SER A 207 1.58 3.95 18.52
N LEU A 208 0.50 3.35 18.01
CA LEU A 208 -0.13 2.14 18.54
C LEU A 208 0.78 0.91 18.44
N VAL A 209 1.39 0.63 17.28
CA VAL A 209 2.25 -0.55 17.13
C VAL A 209 3.50 -0.46 18.02
N GLY A 210 4.11 0.72 18.13
CA GLY A 210 5.26 0.96 19.01
C GLY A 210 4.90 0.87 20.49
N PHE A 211 3.76 1.44 20.88
CA PHE A 211 3.30 1.47 22.26
C PHE A 211 2.78 0.11 22.76
N ALA A 212 2.02 -0.62 21.94
CA ALA A 212 1.59 -1.99 22.25
C ALA A 212 2.78 -2.97 22.33
N THR A 213 3.79 -2.80 21.45
CA THR A 213 5.05 -3.57 21.53
C THR A 213 5.81 -3.26 22.82
N ALA A 214 5.90 -1.98 23.22
CA ALA A 214 6.53 -1.59 24.48
C ALA A 214 5.76 -2.09 25.71
N PHE A 215 4.43 -2.12 25.65
CA PHE A 215 3.58 -2.72 26.70
C PHE A 215 3.90 -4.20 26.89
N ASP A 216 3.93 -4.99 25.80
CA ASP A 216 4.27 -6.43 25.85
C ASP A 216 5.69 -6.67 26.41
N LEU A 217 6.68 -5.94 25.90
CA LEU A 217 8.08 -6.08 26.29
C LEU A 217 8.36 -5.69 27.75
N LEU A 218 7.62 -4.70 28.28
CA LEU A 218 7.84 -4.12 29.60
C LEU A 218 6.77 -4.50 30.65
N HIS A 219 5.74 -5.27 30.30
CA HIS A 219 4.58 -5.60 31.13
C HIS A 219 4.94 -6.02 32.58
N GLY A 220 5.94 -6.89 32.73
CA GLY A 220 6.45 -7.37 34.03
C GLY A 220 7.26 -6.36 34.84
N ARG A 221 7.47 -5.14 34.31
CA ARG A 221 8.09 -3.99 34.99
C ARG A 221 7.08 -2.86 35.27
N LEU A 222 5.84 -2.97 34.79
CA LEU A 222 4.78 -2.00 35.04
C LEU A 222 4.15 -2.23 36.43
N GLY A 223 3.71 -1.14 37.06
CA GLY A 223 2.78 -1.21 38.20
C GLY A 223 1.32 -1.37 37.73
N PRO A 224 0.37 -1.76 38.61
CA PRO A 224 -1.04 -1.94 38.22
C PRO A 224 -1.66 -0.71 37.55
N ALA A 225 -1.43 0.49 38.08
CA ALA A 225 -1.96 1.74 37.51
C ALA A 225 -1.45 2.01 36.08
N ARG A 226 -0.16 1.77 35.81
CA ARG A 226 0.40 1.87 34.44
C ARG A 226 -0.13 0.77 33.53
N ARG A 227 -0.39 -0.44 34.04
CA ARG A 227 -1.02 -1.51 33.22
C ARG A 227 -2.43 -1.12 32.77
N SER A 228 -3.26 -0.57 33.64
CA SER A 228 -4.57 -0.04 33.24
C SER A 228 -4.39 1.08 32.22
N LEU A 229 -3.76 2.20 32.61
CA LEU A 229 -3.63 3.40 31.78
C LEU A 229 -3.08 3.11 30.37
N TYR A 230 -2.09 2.22 30.26
CA TYR A 230 -1.52 1.86 28.96
C TYR A 230 -2.44 0.91 28.17
N LEU A 231 -3.14 -0.02 28.82
CA LEU A 231 -4.14 -0.87 28.17
C LEU A 231 -5.34 -0.04 27.68
N ASP A 232 -5.82 0.90 28.50
CA ASP A 232 -6.90 1.83 28.20
C ASP A 232 -6.57 2.68 26.95
N ALA A 233 -5.33 3.18 26.85
CA ALA A 233 -4.84 3.90 25.68
C ALA A 233 -4.73 3.01 24.41
N ILE A 234 -4.28 1.75 24.55
CA ILE A 234 -4.25 0.77 23.46
C ILE A 234 -5.66 0.47 22.95
N VAL A 235 -6.61 0.28 23.87
CA VAL A 235 -8.02 0.00 23.57
C VAL A 235 -8.69 1.17 22.84
N ALA A 236 -8.50 2.41 23.30
CA ALA A 236 -9.05 3.59 22.65
C ALA A 236 -8.54 3.79 21.21
N ALA A 237 -7.22 3.69 21.00
CA ALA A 237 -6.64 3.83 19.66
C ALA A 237 -7.02 2.68 18.72
N ALA A 238 -7.05 1.43 19.21
CA ALA A 238 -7.44 0.28 18.41
C ALA A 238 -8.93 0.29 18.04
N GLY A 239 -9.82 0.73 18.95
CA GLY A 239 -11.24 0.93 18.65
C GLY A 239 -11.46 1.95 17.54
N TYR A 240 -10.79 3.11 17.63
CA TYR A 240 -10.83 4.14 16.57
C TYR A 240 -10.33 3.59 15.22
N MET A 241 -9.20 2.89 15.19
CA MET A 241 -8.67 2.30 13.96
C MET A 241 -9.58 1.20 13.37
N TYR A 242 -10.25 0.42 14.22
CA TYR A 242 -11.26 -0.56 13.78
C TYR A 242 -12.45 0.13 13.12
N GLU A 243 -13.03 1.17 13.74
CA GLU A 243 -14.12 1.95 13.15
C GLU A 243 -13.72 2.55 11.79
N ARG A 244 -12.54 3.16 11.71
CA ARG A 244 -12.01 3.77 10.48
C ARG A 244 -11.67 2.77 9.37
N SER A 245 -11.45 1.50 9.69
CA SER A 245 -11.23 0.47 8.68
C SER A 245 -12.42 0.24 7.74
N PHE A 246 -13.62 0.72 8.10
CA PHE A 246 -14.83 0.59 7.28
C PHE A 246 -15.09 1.81 6.36
N ASP A 247 -14.68 3.02 6.77
CA ASP A 247 -14.92 4.28 6.02
C ASP A 247 -13.67 4.86 5.33
N ARG A 248 -12.46 4.36 5.63
CA ARG A 248 -11.20 4.84 5.03
C ARG A 248 -10.72 3.98 3.87
N GLY A 249 -10.00 4.63 2.96
CA GLY A 249 -9.37 4.01 1.80
C GLY A 249 -8.49 2.81 2.15
N TRP A 250 -7.66 2.88 3.21
CA TRP A 250 -6.75 1.79 3.58
C TRP A 250 -7.44 0.47 3.94
N GLY A 251 -8.71 0.48 4.36
CA GLY A 251 -9.49 -0.74 4.59
C GLY A 251 -9.91 -1.48 3.31
N GLN A 252 -9.85 -0.82 2.14
CA GLN A 252 -10.35 -1.35 0.87
C GLN A 252 -9.39 -1.17 -0.33
N GLN A 253 -8.34 -0.35 -0.19
CA GLN A 253 -7.29 -0.11 -1.18
C GLN A 253 -6.13 -1.07 -0.96
N TYR A 254 -6.18 -2.21 -1.65
CA TYR A 254 -5.23 -3.29 -1.45
C TYR A 254 -3.81 -2.91 -1.90
N LEU A 255 -2.82 -3.50 -1.23
CA LEU A 255 -1.37 -3.40 -1.51
C LEU A 255 -0.70 -2.01 -1.29
N HIS A 256 -1.47 -0.93 -1.17
CA HIS A 256 -1.00 0.42 -0.82
C HIS A 256 -0.49 0.51 0.63
N ASN A 257 0.65 1.17 0.86
CA ASN A 257 1.40 1.17 2.14
C ASN A 257 0.61 1.52 3.42
N HIS A 258 -0.45 2.34 3.34
CA HIS A 258 -1.29 2.65 4.52
C HIS A 258 -2.03 1.39 5.03
N GLN A 259 -2.43 0.48 4.14
CA GLN A 259 -3.20 -0.73 4.50
C GLN A 259 -2.43 -1.65 5.45
N PRO A 260 -1.27 -2.25 5.09
CA PRO A 260 -0.59 -3.17 5.99
C PRO A 260 -0.09 -2.47 7.25
N THR A 261 0.25 -1.18 7.16
CA THR A 261 0.65 -0.36 8.33
C THR A 261 -0.49 -0.24 9.35
N ASN A 262 -1.70 0.10 8.90
CA ASN A 262 -2.84 0.31 9.79
C ASN A 262 -3.41 -1.04 10.30
N CYS A 263 -3.52 -2.04 9.43
CA CYS A 263 -3.95 -3.40 9.80
C CYS A 263 -3.01 -4.05 10.82
N VAL A 264 -1.68 -3.87 10.72
CA VAL A 264 -0.72 -4.48 11.67
C VAL A 264 -0.71 -3.78 13.03
N ALA A 265 -0.95 -2.47 13.09
CA ALA A 265 -1.16 -1.79 14.37
C ALA A 265 -2.41 -2.32 15.08
N LEU A 266 -3.52 -2.48 14.34
CA LEU A 266 -4.76 -3.07 14.85
C LEU A 266 -4.59 -4.54 15.28
N LEU A 267 -3.89 -5.35 14.48
CA LEU A 267 -3.54 -6.74 14.80
C LEU A 267 -2.72 -6.84 16.10
N THR A 268 -1.69 -6.00 16.23
CA THR A 268 -0.78 -5.98 17.39
C THR A 268 -1.53 -5.59 18.67
N ALA A 269 -2.39 -4.58 18.58
CA ALA A 269 -3.26 -4.17 19.69
C ALA A 269 -4.26 -5.28 20.06
N GLY A 270 -4.93 -5.88 19.06
CA GLY A 270 -5.85 -7.00 19.25
C GLY A 270 -5.21 -8.20 19.95
N LEU A 271 -3.97 -8.56 19.60
CA LEU A 271 -3.22 -9.63 20.28
C LEU A 271 -2.89 -9.29 21.75
N VAL A 272 -2.50 -8.05 22.05
CA VAL A 272 -2.25 -7.60 23.44
C VAL A 272 -3.55 -7.61 24.26
N VAL A 273 -4.64 -7.11 23.68
CA VAL A 273 -5.95 -6.99 24.34
C VAL A 273 -6.63 -8.37 24.52
N MET A 274 -6.39 -9.31 23.59
CA MET A 274 -6.70 -10.73 23.74
C MET A 274 -5.95 -11.38 24.90
N ALA A 275 -4.64 -11.09 25.06
CA ALA A 275 -3.80 -11.65 26.12
C ALA A 275 -4.19 -11.14 27.52
N GLN A 276 -4.58 -9.86 27.63
CA GLN A 276 -5.18 -9.30 28.85
C GLN A 276 -6.58 -9.90 29.11
N GLY A 277 -7.34 -10.16 28.04
CA GLY A 277 -8.53 -11.01 28.09
C GLY A 277 -9.84 -10.39 27.65
N HIS A 278 -9.80 -9.27 26.94
CA HIS A 278 -10.98 -8.57 26.44
C HIS A 278 -11.37 -9.20 25.09
N LEU A 279 -11.85 -10.45 25.16
CA LEU A 279 -11.98 -11.32 23.99
C LEU A 279 -12.97 -10.81 22.93
N ASN A 280 -13.98 -10.03 23.33
CA ASN A 280 -15.00 -9.50 22.41
C ASN A 280 -14.37 -8.51 21.41
N ASP A 281 -13.75 -7.45 21.94
CA ASP A 281 -13.18 -6.37 21.14
C ASP A 281 -11.98 -6.89 20.33
N ALA A 282 -11.12 -7.69 20.99
CA ALA A 282 -9.99 -8.34 20.34
C ALA A 282 -10.41 -9.24 19.16
N TYR A 283 -11.49 -10.01 19.28
CA TYR A 283 -11.97 -10.86 18.18
C TYR A 283 -12.41 -10.03 16.97
N LEU A 284 -13.13 -8.92 17.18
CA LEU A 284 -13.57 -8.03 16.11
C LEU A 284 -12.37 -7.39 15.39
N TRP A 285 -11.41 -6.86 16.16
CA TRP A 285 -10.24 -6.18 15.62
C TRP A 285 -9.30 -7.13 14.88
N LEU A 286 -9.07 -8.32 15.43
CA LEU A 286 -8.30 -9.38 14.76
C LEU A 286 -9.01 -9.88 13.50
N SER A 287 -10.33 -10.08 13.54
CA SER A 287 -11.09 -10.53 12.37
C SER A 287 -10.98 -9.53 11.21
N GLN A 288 -11.10 -8.23 11.50
CA GLN A 288 -11.02 -7.18 10.49
C GLN A 288 -9.59 -6.99 9.95
N ALA A 289 -8.57 -7.03 10.82
CA ALA A 289 -7.18 -6.96 10.40
C ALA A 289 -6.78 -8.17 9.52
N VAL A 290 -7.25 -9.38 9.86
CA VAL A 290 -7.04 -10.60 9.06
C VAL A 290 -7.81 -10.54 7.74
N LEU A 291 -9.10 -10.18 7.75
CA LEU A 291 -9.93 -10.10 6.54
C LEU A 291 -9.32 -9.20 5.46
N VAL A 292 -8.84 -8.00 5.84
CA VAL A 292 -8.22 -7.07 4.88
C VAL A 292 -6.88 -7.59 4.36
N MET A 293 -6.07 -8.20 5.24
CA MET A 293 -4.72 -8.64 4.90
C MET A 293 -4.64 -9.97 4.14
N GLU A 294 -5.52 -10.94 4.41
CA GLU A 294 -5.60 -12.18 3.62
C GLU A 294 -6.04 -11.90 2.18
N ARG A 295 -7.00 -10.97 2.00
CA ARG A 295 -7.40 -10.46 0.67
C ARG A 295 -6.22 -9.82 -0.05
N ALA A 296 -5.46 -8.97 0.65
CA ALA A 296 -4.26 -8.35 0.12
C ALA A 296 -3.21 -9.39 -0.30
N LEU A 297 -2.92 -10.39 0.54
CA LEU A 297 -2.00 -11.48 0.21
C LEU A 297 -2.45 -12.28 -1.01
N LEU A 298 -3.73 -12.63 -1.12
CA LEU A 298 -4.26 -13.36 -2.27
C LEU A 298 -4.11 -12.57 -3.58
N LEU A 299 -4.34 -11.25 -3.57
CA LEU A 299 -4.07 -10.36 -4.71
C LEU A 299 -2.55 -10.25 -5.00
N LEU A 300 -1.70 -10.28 -3.97
CA LEU A 300 -0.24 -10.26 -4.09
C LEU A 300 0.34 -11.53 -4.74
N ARG A 301 -0.42 -12.64 -4.82
CA ARG A 301 0.00 -13.85 -5.56
C ARG A 301 0.16 -13.61 -7.06
N GLU A 302 -0.54 -12.63 -7.61
CA GLU A 302 -0.45 -12.22 -9.02
C GLU A 302 0.89 -11.53 -9.34
N VAL A 303 1.53 -10.88 -8.36
CA VAL A 303 2.80 -10.16 -8.53
C VAL A 303 3.98 -11.15 -8.51
N ARG A 304 4.34 -11.64 -9.69
CA ARG A 304 5.26 -12.80 -9.87
C ARG A 304 6.76 -12.50 -9.73
N ASP A 305 7.16 -11.23 -9.70
CA ASP A 305 8.58 -10.81 -9.70
C ASP A 305 9.08 -10.28 -8.35
N GLY A 306 8.24 -10.34 -7.30
CA GLY A 306 8.58 -9.86 -5.97
C GLY A 306 8.56 -8.33 -5.80
N SER A 307 8.14 -7.58 -6.81
CA SER A 307 8.08 -6.11 -6.76
C SER A 307 6.87 -5.57 -5.98
N LEU A 308 6.85 -4.25 -5.76
CA LEU A 308 5.64 -3.49 -5.41
C LEU A 308 5.65 -2.21 -6.24
N HIS A 309 4.48 -1.79 -6.72
CA HIS A 309 4.34 -0.71 -7.71
C HIS A 309 4.82 0.65 -7.20
N GLU A 310 4.63 0.92 -5.91
CA GLU A 310 5.04 2.15 -5.19
C GLU A 310 6.56 2.37 -5.08
N GLY A 311 7.37 1.50 -5.69
CA GLY A 311 8.82 1.62 -5.71
C GLY A 311 9.49 1.23 -4.40
N VAL A 312 10.83 1.30 -4.39
CA VAL A 312 11.65 0.59 -3.38
C VAL A 312 11.50 1.17 -1.97
N ALA A 313 11.29 2.49 -1.86
CA ALA A 313 11.11 3.14 -0.58
C ALA A 313 9.76 2.78 0.06
N TYR A 314 8.63 2.93 -0.64
CA TYR A 314 7.33 2.51 -0.11
C TYR A 314 7.18 1.00 0.01
N ALA A 315 7.80 0.21 -0.86
CA ALA A 315 7.90 -1.24 -0.65
C ALA A 315 8.56 -1.58 0.70
N SER A 316 9.58 -0.84 1.14
CA SER A 316 10.19 -1.02 2.47
C SER A 316 9.21 -0.69 3.62
N TYR A 317 8.28 0.24 3.39
CA TYR A 317 7.19 0.60 4.31
C TYR A 317 6.15 -0.53 4.39
N SER A 318 5.61 -0.95 3.24
CA SER A 318 4.62 -2.03 3.15
C SER A 318 5.16 -3.35 3.71
N THR A 319 6.42 -3.69 3.41
CA THR A 319 7.08 -4.91 3.90
C THR A 319 7.43 -4.89 5.39
N ARG A 320 7.81 -3.73 5.97
CA ARG A 320 7.96 -3.61 7.44
C ARG A 320 6.73 -4.16 8.15
N SER A 321 5.54 -3.85 7.63
CA SER A 321 4.27 -4.25 8.23
C SER A 321 3.86 -5.66 7.78
N LEU A 322 3.89 -5.96 6.48
CA LEU A 322 3.51 -7.27 5.92
C LEU A 322 4.31 -8.44 6.53
N LEU A 323 5.60 -8.28 6.79
CA LEU A 323 6.42 -9.35 7.40
C LEU A 323 6.13 -9.52 8.90
N GLN A 324 5.71 -8.46 9.60
CA GLN A 324 5.16 -8.59 10.96
C GLN A 324 3.82 -9.34 10.95
N TYR A 325 2.94 -9.07 9.98
CA TYR A 325 1.69 -9.81 9.81
C TYR A 325 1.94 -11.32 9.63
N VAL A 326 2.82 -11.70 8.70
CA VAL A 326 3.19 -13.10 8.45
C VAL A 326 3.79 -13.77 9.70
N HIS A 327 4.70 -13.09 10.41
CA HIS A 327 5.28 -13.62 11.66
C HIS A 327 4.22 -13.82 12.76
N LEU A 328 3.33 -12.85 12.94
CA LEU A 328 2.32 -12.88 14.00
C LEU A 328 1.22 -13.91 13.71
N LEU A 329 0.78 -14.08 12.46
CA LEU A 329 -0.18 -15.13 12.09
C LEU A 329 0.40 -16.54 12.26
N LEU A 330 1.65 -16.75 11.82
CA LEU A 330 2.34 -18.03 12.02
C LEU A 330 2.48 -18.35 13.52
N ARG A 331 2.82 -17.35 14.34
CA ARG A 331 3.03 -17.54 15.78
C ARG A 331 1.73 -17.76 16.57
N HIS A 332 0.70 -16.95 16.33
CA HIS A 332 -0.50 -16.91 17.17
C HIS A 332 -1.65 -17.77 16.64
N LEU A 333 -1.79 -17.89 15.32
CA LEU A 333 -2.86 -18.67 14.68
C LEU A 333 -2.36 -19.98 14.05
N ALA A 334 -1.04 -20.16 13.90
CA ALA A 334 -0.42 -21.25 13.11
C ALA A 334 -0.79 -21.20 11.61
N VAL A 335 -0.92 -20.00 11.06
CA VAL A 335 -1.19 -19.75 9.63
C VAL A 335 0.12 -19.36 8.94
N ASP A 336 0.63 -20.23 8.08
CA ASP A 336 1.95 -20.07 7.45
C ASP A 336 1.88 -19.48 6.04
N HIS A 337 2.30 -18.22 5.92
CA HIS A 337 2.46 -17.53 4.64
C HIS A 337 3.93 -17.47 4.16
N THR A 338 4.91 -18.04 4.87
CA THR A 338 6.34 -17.95 4.50
C THR A 338 6.63 -18.58 3.12
N GLY A 339 5.82 -19.57 2.72
CA GLY A 339 5.90 -20.22 1.42
C GLY A 339 5.36 -19.40 0.24
N HIS A 340 4.80 -18.19 0.44
CA HIS A 340 4.10 -17.39 -0.57
C HIS A 340 4.97 -17.07 -1.81
N PRO A 341 4.44 -17.17 -3.06
CA PRO A 341 5.25 -17.05 -4.27
C PRO A 341 5.99 -15.71 -4.38
N TRP A 342 5.30 -14.59 -4.11
CA TRP A 342 5.91 -13.26 -4.10
C TRP A 342 7.04 -13.10 -3.06
N LEU A 343 6.92 -13.72 -1.86
CA LEU A 343 7.98 -13.64 -0.83
C LEU A 343 9.27 -14.30 -1.28
N ARG A 344 9.17 -15.42 -2.03
CA ARG A 344 10.34 -16.11 -2.60
C ARG A 344 11.10 -15.24 -3.61
N GLN A 345 10.42 -14.29 -4.26
CA GLN A 345 11.00 -13.39 -5.25
C GLN A 345 11.39 -12.02 -4.67
N HIS A 346 10.82 -11.61 -3.52
CA HIS A 346 11.03 -10.27 -2.97
C HIS A 346 12.51 -9.94 -2.64
N PHE A 347 13.36 -10.94 -2.40
CA PHE A 347 14.81 -10.72 -2.30
C PHE A 347 15.40 -10.16 -3.61
N ALA A 348 14.93 -10.60 -4.78
CA ALA A 348 15.36 -10.05 -6.07
C ALA A 348 15.00 -8.57 -6.19
N PHE A 349 13.83 -8.15 -5.69
CA PHE A 349 13.46 -6.73 -5.67
C PHE A 349 14.45 -5.89 -4.84
N LEU A 350 14.84 -6.34 -3.65
CA LEU A 350 15.82 -5.63 -2.80
C LEU A 350 17.26 -5.70 -3.34
N TYR A 351 17.65 -6.81 -3.98
CA TYR A 351 19.00 -7.05 -4.50
C TYR A 351 19.26 -6.45 -5.89
N ARG A 352 18.23 -6.32 -6.74
CA ARG A 352 18.37 -5.85 -8.14
C ARG A 352 18.06 -4.36 -8.33
N THR A 353 17.48 -3.69 -7.33
CA THR A 353 17.20 -2.25 -7.37
C THR A 353 18.23 -1.39 -6.62
N ILE A 354 19.21 -2.01 -5.97
CA ILE A 354 20.28 -1.33 -5.21
C ILE A 354 21.47 -0.95 -6.11
N LEU A 355 21.91 0.31 -6.03
CA LEU A 355 23.03 0.84 -6.81
C LEU A 355 24.39 0.37 -6.26
N PRO A 356 25.45 0.36 -7.09
CA PRO A 356 26.80 0.02 -6.65
C PRO A 356 27.27 0.85 -5.45
N GLY A 357 27.88 0.16 -4.48
CA GLY A 357 28.27 0.76 -3.20
C GLY A 357 27.20 0.66 -2.09
N PHE A 358 26.05 0.03 -2.35
CA PHE A 358 25.06 -0.37 -1.33
C PHE A 358 24.38 0.77 -0.55
N GLN A 359 24.49 2.02 -1.01
CA GLN A 359 23.97 3.21 -0.33
C GLN A 359 22.62 3.72 -0.86
N ARG A 360 22.31 3.43 -2.12
CA ARG A 360 21.16 4.01 -2.86
C ARG A 360 20.35 2.93 -3.57
N THR A 361 19.09 3.22 -3.84
CA THR A 361 18.23 2.42 -4.72
C THR A 361 17.90 3.18 -6.00
N VAL A 362 17.19 2.53 -6.93
CA VAL A 362 16.86 3.07 -8.25
C VAL A 362 16.03 4.37 -8.21
N GLY A 363 15.34 4.67 -7.10
CA GLY A 363 14.66 5.96 -6.90
C GLY A 363 13.37 6.20 -7.69
N ILE A 364 12.86 5.20 -8.42
CA ILE A 364 11.57 5.21 -9.13
C ILE A 364 10.41 5.39 -8.14
N ALA A 365 9.37 6.12 -8.57
CA ALA A 365 8.21 6.52 -7.78
C ALA A 365 8.57 7.43 -6.58
N ASP A 366 7.59 7.75 -5.74
CA ASP A 366 7.79 8.56 -4.54
C ASP A 366 8.78 7.92 -3.56
N SER A 367 10.05 8.28 -3.69
CA SER A 367 11.16 7.61 -3.04
C SER A 367 12.02 8.56 -2.23
N ASN A 368 12.69 8.07 -1.19
CA ASN A 368 13.94 8.69 -0.74
C ASN A 368 15.11 8.10 -1.55
N TYR A 369 16.35 8.46 -1.21
CA TYR A 369 17.54 7.93 -1.88
C TYR A 369 17.71 6.39 -1.78
N ASN A 370 16.99 5.70 -0.89
CA ASN A 370 17.17 4.26 -0.65
C ASN A 370 15.92 3.52 -0.14
N TRP A 371 15.65 3.53 1.17
CA TRP A 371 14.51 2.87 1.81
C TRP A 371 13.97 3.75 2.96
N PHE A 372 12.65 3.77 3.19
CA PHE A 372 12.09 4.42 4.39
C PHE A 372 12.33 3.58 5.66
N TYR A 373 12.21 2.25 5.58
CA TYR A 373 12.28 1.37 6.75
C TYR A 373 13.20 0.16 6.55
N GLY A 374 14.17 -0.03 7.44
CA GLY A 374 15.19 -1.06 7.27
C GLY A 374 16.12 -0.75 6.07
N PRO A 375 16.42 -1.71 5.18
CA PRO A 375 15.73 -2.97 4.95
C PRO A 375 16.34 -4.18 5.69
N GLU A 376 17.34 -3.97 6.57
CA GLU A 376 18.07 -5.06 7.25
C GLU A 376 17.14 -6.05 7.97
N SER A 377 16.05 -5.55 8.56
CA SER A 377 15.02 -6.37 9.21
C SER A 377 14.27 -7.27 8.24
N GLN A 378 13.90 -6.74 7.07
CA GLN A 378 13.17 -7.49 6.05
C GLN A 378 14.10 -8.53 5.40
N LEU A 379 15.37 -8.20 5.21
CA LEU A 379 16.39 -9.13 4.70
C LEU A 379 16.70 -10.25 5.70
N ALA A 380 16.78 -9.96 7.00
CA ALA A 380 16.91 -10.97 8.05
C ALA A 380 15.70 -11.91 8.09
N PHE A 381 14.47 -11.39 7.96
CA PHE A 381 13.27 -12.20 7.83
C PHE A 381 13.31 -13.11 6.59
N LEU A 382 13.63 -12.56 5.42
CA LEU A 382 13.70 -13.34 4.18
C LEU A 382 14.73 -14.46 4.27
N ASP A 383 15.88 -14.24 4.92
CA ASP A 383 16.84 -15.34 5.12
C ASP A 383 16.32 -16.37 6.12
N ALA A 384 15.85 -15.95 7.30
CA ALA A 384 15.41 -16.86 8.35
C ALA A 384 14.17 -17.69 7.97
N PHE A 385 13.21 -17.13 7.24
CA PHE A 385 11.92 -17.77 6.99
C PHE A 385 11.69 -18.21 5.53
N VAL A 386 12.44 -17.72 4.54
CA VAL A 386 12.15 -17.98 3.12
C VAL A 386 13.34 -18.60 2.36
N MET A 387 14.53 -18.01 2.43
CA MET A 387 15.69 -18.39 1.61
C MET A 387 16.64 -19.37 2.29
N ARG A 388 16.82 -19.22 3.61
CA ARG A 388 17.68 -20.02 4.49
C ARG A 388 19.07 -20.34 3.92
N ASN A 389 19.75 -19.35 3.35
CA ASN A 389 21.00 -19.55 2.60
C ASN A 389 22.15 -18.55 2.91
N GLY A 390 21.89 -17.48 3.67
CA GLY A 390 22.89 -16.47 4.06
C GLY A 390 22.92 -15.20 3.21
N SER A 391 22.14 -15.13 2.12
CA SER A 391 22.12 -13.98 1.19
C SER A 391 21.40 -12.75 1.74
N GLY A 392 20.39 -12.95 2.58
CA GLY A 392 19.66 -11.86 3.23
C GLY A 392 20.52 -11.25 4.33
N ASN A 393 21.12 -12.09 5.18
CA ASN A 393 22.07 -11.68 6.21
C ASN A 393 23.27 -10.92 5.59
N TRP A 394 23.84 -11.43 4.50
CA TRP A 394 24.93 -10.75 3.78
C TRP A 394 24.53 -9.40 3.20
N LEU A 395 23.37 -9.30 2.53
CA LEU A 395 22.94 -8.03 1.95
C LEU A 395 22.60 -7.00 3.04
N ALA A 396 22.02 -7.45 4.16
CA ALA A 396 21.79 -6.61 5.33
C ALA A 396 23.10 -6.05 5.90
N ASP A 397 24.15 -6.87 6.01
CA ASP A 397 25.46 -6.42 6.49
C ASP A 397 26.19 -5.51 5.49
N MET A 398 26.04 -5.76 4.18
CA MET A 398 26.58 -4.85 3.15
C MET A 398 25.90 -3.48 3.18
N ILE A 399 24.57 -3.42 3.35
CA ILE A 399 23.84 -2.16 3.51
C ILE A 399 24.25 -1.47 4.81
N ARG A 400 24.21 -2.19 5.94
CA ARG A 400 24.61 -1.70 7.28
C ARG A 400 26.01 -1.08 7.28
N LYS A 401 26.97 -1.71 6.58
CA LYS A 401 28.37 -1.27 6.49
C LYS A 401 28.55 0.02 5.70
N HIS A 402 27.77 0.25 4.65
CA HIS A 402 27.97 1.39 3.74
C HIS A 402 26.97 2.54 3.97
N ARG A 403 25.88 2.32 4.72
CA ARG A 403 24.81 3.30 5.01
C ARG A 403 25.37 4.69 5.39
N PRO A 404 24.96 5.79 4.70
CA PRO A 404 25.47 7.13 5.00
C PRO A 404 25.12 7.59 6.42
N ALA A 405 26.09 8.20 7.11
CA ALA A 405 25.92 8.73 8.45
C ALA A 405 25.30 10.15 8.47
N ALA A 406 25.51 10.93 7.40
CA ALA A 406 24.97 12.27 7.20
C ALA A 406 24.84 12.58 5.70
N GLY A 407 24.07 13.62 5.34
CA GLY A 407 23.88 14.03 3.95
C GLY A 407 22.92 13.13 3.15
N PRO A 408 22.94 13.23 1.80
CA PRO A 408 22.08 12.46 0.90
C PRO A 408 22.07 10.95 1.19
N GLY A 409 20.88 10.41 1.48
CA GLY A 409 20.67 8.99 1.79
C GLY A 409 20.99 8.56 3.22
N ALA A 410 21.36 9.48 4.12
CA ALA A 410 21.32 9.20 5.56
C ALA A 410 19.86 8.99 6.01
N PRO A 411 19.58 8.00 6.88
CA PRO A 411 18.21 7.69 7.28
C PRO A 411 17.63 8.76 8.21
N SER A 412 16.35 9.08 8.05
CA SER A 412 15.68 10.15 8.80
C SER A 412 15.65 9.87 10.31
N ARG A 413 15.65 10.94 11.13
CA ARG A 413 15.57 10.82 12.60
C ARG A 413 14.32 10.08 13.08
N SER A 414 13.23 10.11 12.32
CA SER A 414 11.96 9.46 12.65
C SER A 414 11.91 7.97 12.31
N GLN A 415 12.72 7.48 11.35
CA GLN A 415 12.60 6.13 10.78
C GLN A 415 13.83 5.24 11.04
N ARG A 416 15.01 5.82 11.27
CA ARG A 416 16.32 5.11 11.36
C ARG A 416 16.42 3.98 12.40
N TRP A 417 15.52 3.93 13.38
CA TRP A 417 15.55 2.93 14.47
C TRP A 417 14.33 2.01 14.51
N THR A 418 13.29 2.27 13.71
CA THR A 418 11.97 1.64 13.81
C THR A 418 12.02 0.11 13.79
N THR A 419 12.87 -0.46 12.94
CA THR A 419 12.93 -1.91 12.69
C THR A 419 14.10 -2.61 13.39
N LEU A 420 14.85 -1.93 14.28
CA LEU A 420 16.00 -2.55 14.99
C LEU A 420 15.59 -3.71 15.90
N HIS A 421 14.36 -3.68 16.44
CA HIS A 421 13.86 -4.73 17.31
C HIS A 421 13.47 -5.99 16.51
N THR A 422 12.72 -5.84 15.41
CA THR A 422 12.40 -6.94 14.49
C THR A 422 13.66 -7.50 13.79
N GLU A 423 14.63 -6.66 13.45
CA GLU A 423 15.93 -7.10 12.91
C GLU A 423 16.66 -8.04 13.88
N PHE A 424 16.71 -7.68 15.16
CA PHE A 424 17.32 -8.54 16.19
C PHE A 424 16.55 -9.84 16.41
N ILE A 425 15.21 -9.80 16.35
CA ILE A 425 14.33 -10.95 16.58
C ILE A 425 14.43 -11.97 15.44
N TRP A 426 14.49 -11.50 14.18
CA TRP A 426 14.45 -12.35 13.00
C TRP A 426 15.83 -12.81 12.49
N PHE A 427 16.94 -12.27 13.02
CA PHE A 427 18.29 -12.67 12.57
C PHE A 427 18.66 -14.11 13.00
N ASP A 428 18.62 -15.05 12.05
CA ASP A 428 19.09 -16.42 12.25
C ASP A 428 20.62 -16.49 12.08
N ALA A 429 21.33 -16.40 13.21
CA ALA A 429 22.79 -16.48 13.27
C ALA A 429 23.38 -17.87 12.94
N SER A 430 22.56 -18.90 12.67
CA SER A 430 23.06 -20.16 12.08
C SER A 430 23.32 -20.04 10.57
N LEU A 431 22.66 -19.08 9.91
CA LEU A 431 22.84 -18.79 8.50
C LEU A 431 24.07 -17.89 8.31
N THR A 432 25.21 -18.51 8.01
CA THR A 432 26.48 -17.81 7.70
C THR A 432 26.24 -16.81 6.56
N PRO A 433 26.54 -15.50 6.73
CA PRO A 433 26.39 -14.52 5.66
C PRO A 433 27.21 -14.91 4.42
N ARG A 434 26.54 -15.01 3.27
CA ARG A 434 27.14 -15.40 1.98
C ARG A 434 26.56 -14.54 0.85
N PRO A 435 27.37 -14.02 -0.09
CA PRO A 435 26.83 -13.33 -1.25
C PRO A 435 26.02 -14.28 -2.15
N PRO A 436 25.01 -13.77 -2.89
CA PRO A 436 24.39 -14.50 -3.99
C PRO A 436 25.44 -14.97 -5.02
N PRO A 437 25.23 -16.11 -5.72
CA PRO A 437 26.23 -16.70 -6.60
C PRO A 437 26.69 -15.84 -7.80
N ASP A 438 25.99 -14.74 -8.10
CA ASP A 438 26.31 -13.81 -9.19
C ASP A 438 26.86 -12.45 -8.71
N PHE A 439 27.07 -12.26 -7.41
CA PHE A 439 27.65 -11.03 -6.87
C PHE A 439 29.04 -10.76 -7.50
N GLY A 440 29.31 -9.48 -7.82
CA GLY A 440 30.52 -9.07 -8.54
C GLY A 440 30.47 -9.31 -10.05
N SER A 441 29.43 -9.99 -10.56
CA SER A 441 29.08 -9.98 -11.98
C SER A 441 27.91 -9.00 -12.19
N PRO A 442 28.04 -7.98 -13.05
CA PRO A 442 26.88 -7.18 -13.45
C PRO A 442 25.96 -8.04 -14.33
N ARG A 443 24.66 -8.03 -14.03
CA ARG A 443 23.62 -8.83 -14.71
C ARG A 443 22.41 -7.98 -15.01
N LEU A 444 21.74 -8.26 -16.13
CA LEU A 444 20.40 -7.80 -16.42
C LEU A 444 19.37 -8.57 -15.58
N HIS A 445 18.37 -7.86 -15.05
CA HIS A 445 17.19 -8.42 -14.41
C HIS A 445 15.94 -7.64 -14.83
N ILE A 446 14.80 -8.32 -14.91
CA ILE A 446 13.54 -7.79 -15.46
C ILE A 446 12.42 -8.04 -14.45
N PHE A 447 11.80 -6.96 -13.98
CA PHE A 447 10.55 -6.97 -13.23
C PHE A 447 9.40 -6.91 -14.22
N HIS A 448 8.87 -8.08 -14.58
CA HIS A 448 7.81 -8.24 -15.59
C HIS A 448 6.45 -7.69 -15.14
N ASP A 449 6.24 -7.50 -13.83
CA ASP A 449 5.01 -6.91 -13.31
C ASP A 449 5.15 -5.39 -13.18
N TRP A 450 6.27 -4.93 -12.61
CA TRP A 450 6.58 -3.50 -12.44
C TRP A 450 6.92 -2.79 -13.77
N GLY A 451 7.29 -3.54 -14.82
CA GLY A 451 7.71 -3.00 -16.11
C GLY A 451 9.13 -2.39 -16.08
N VAL A 452 10.02 -2.89 -15.22
CA VAL A 452 11.36 -2.30 -14.99
C VAL A 452 12.47 -3.28 -15.34
N ALA A 453 13.40 -2.85 -16.20
CA ALA A 453 14.70 -3.50 -16.39
C ALA A 453 15.77 -2.85 -15.50
N THR A 454 16.70 -3.65 -14.98
CA THR A 454 17.86 -3.21 -14.17
C THR A 454 19.12 -3.95 -14.58
N TYR A 455 20.27 -3.26 -14.61
CA TYR A 455 21.58 -3.83 -14.91
C TYR A 455 22.64 -3.28 -13.95
N GLY A 456 23.58 -4.14 -13.53
CA GLY A 456 24.72 -3.72 -12.69
C GLY A 456 24.36 -3.40 -11.24
N ALA A 457 23.26 -3.97 -10.74
CA ALA A 457 22.85 -3.84 -9.34
C ALA A 457 23.80 -4.55 -8.35
N ALA A 458 23.79 -4.11 -7.10
CA ALA A 458 24.50 -4.71 -5.96
C ALA A 458 26.02 -4.95 -6.16
N GLN A 459 26.69 -4.15 -7.00
CA GLN A 459 28.13 -4.24 -7.20
C GLN A 459 28.91 -3.46 -6.12
N PRO A 460 30.19 -3.77 -5.87
CA PRO A 460 31.07 -2.91 -5.07
C PRO A 460 31.17 -1.49 -5.65
N ALA A 461 31.38 -0.48 -4.80
CA ALA A 461 31.84 0.83 -5.30
C ALA A 461 33.27 0.70 -5.84
N GLY A 462 33.47 1.01 -7.12
CA GLY A 462 34.77 0.83 -7.78
C GLY A 462 34.82 1.41 -9.19
N ALA A 463 36.01 1.51 -9.77
CA ALA A 463 36.24 2.21 -11.04
C ALA A 463 35.41 1.66 -12.22
N ASN A 464 35.11 0.35 -12.23
CA ASN A 464 34.38 -0.33 -13.30
C ASN A 464 32.87 -0.50 -13.01
N ALA A 465 32.38 -0.03 -11.87
CA ALA A 465 30.98 -0.21 -11.48
C ALA A 465 30.06 0.74 -12.26
N SER A 466 29.07 0.18 -12.94
CA SER A 466 28.01 0.91 -13.64
C SER A 466 26.65 0.36 -13.25
N PHE A 467 25.61 1.21 -13.28
CA PHE A 467 24.22 0.82 -13.09
C PHE A 467 23.36 1.46 -14.16
N PHE A 468 22.37 0.71 -14.65
CA PHE A 468 21.38 1.20 -15.60
C PHE A 468 20.02 0.64 -15.21
N SER A 469 18.97 1.46 -15.28
CA SER A 469 17.58 0.99 -15.22
C SER A 469 16.74 1.61 -16.33
N PHE A 470 15.60 1.00 -16.63
CA PHE A 470 14.64 1.51 -17.60
C PHE A 470 13.23 1.08 -17.19
N LYS A 471 12.26 2.01 -17.09
CA LYS A 471 10.86 1.71 -16.77
C LYS A 471 9.95 1.94 -17.97
N SER A 472 9.10 0.97 -18.28
CA SER A 472 7.92 1.15 -19.12
C SER A 472 6.91 0.05 -18.80
N GLY A 473 5.82 0.39 -18.11
CA GLY A 473 4.89 -0.59 -17.55
C GLY A 473 3.47 -0.06 -17.35
N LYS A 474 2.57 -0.98 -17.00
CA LYS A 474 1.17 -0.70 -16.65
C LYS A 474 1.10 0.02 -15.29
N ILE A 475 0.23 1.02 -15.16
CA ILE A 475 -0.04 1.70 -13.87
C ILE A 475 -0.50 0.68 -12.81
N GLY A 476 0.04 0.77 -11.59
CA GLY A 476 -0.16 -0.18 -10.50
C GLY A 476 0.64 -1.49 -10.65
N GLY A 477 1.48 -1.61 -11.68
CA GLY A 477 2.02 -2.90 -12.10
C GLY A 477 0.97 -3.75 -12.83
N ARG A 478 1.44 -4.70 -13.63
CA ARG A 478 0.62 -5.56 -14.49
C ARG A 478 -0.46 -6.31 -13.71
N ALA A 479 -0.15 -6.85 -12.53
CA ALA A 479 -1.11 -7.57 -11.70
C ALA A 479 -2.33 -6.71 -11.33
N ILE A 480 -2.11 -5.51 -10.77
CA ILE A 480 -3.20 -4.61 -10.36
C ILE A 480 -3.97 -4.14 -11.60
N TYR A 481 -3.26 -3.74 -12.66
CA TYR A 481 -3.88 -3.30 -13.91
C TYR A 481 -4.80 -4.37 -14.50
N ASP A 482 -4.32 -5.61 -14.62
CA ASP A 482 -5.09 -6.70 -15.24
C ASP A 482 -6.21 -7.20 -14.33
N ILE A 483 -6.06 -7.13 -13.00
CA ILE A 483 -7.18 -7.32 -12.05
C ILE A 483 -8.28 -6.28 -12.30
N VAL A 484 -7.93 -4.99 -12.39
CA VAL A 484 -8.90 -3.89 -12.60
C VAL A 484 -9.59 -4.03 -13.96
N HIS A 485 -8.85 -4.17 -15.06
CA HIS A 485 -9.38 -4.12 -16.41
C HIS A 485 -10.14 -5.40 -16.79
N ALA A 486 -9.65 -6.58 -16.40
CA ALA A 486 -10.37 -7.85 -16.59
C ALA A 486 -11.40 -8.14 -15.47
N LYS A 487 -11.60 -7.21 -14.51
CA LYS A 487 -12.60 -7.29 -13.44
C LYS A 487 -12.51 -8.57 -12.60
N ARG A 488 -11.28 -9.00 -12.31
CA ARG A 488 -10.99 -10.19 -11.50
C ARG A 488 -11.28 -9.89 -10.02
N TYR A 489 -11.51 -10.94 -9.21
CA TYR A 489 -11.87 -10.81 -7.78
C TYR A 489 -13.11 -9.94 -7.51
N ALA A 490 -14.13 -10.05 -8.37
CA ALA A 490 -15.28 -9.14 -8.43
C ALA A 490 -16.14 -9.05 -7.15
N ALA A 491 -16.00 -9.97 -6.20
CA ALA A 491 -16.62 -9.88 -4.87
C ALA A 491 -15.96 -8.81 -3.97
N TRP A 492 -14.69 -8.46 -4.24
CA TRP A 492 -13.88 -7.56 -3.40
C TRP A 492 -13.35 -6.33 -4.15
N VAL A 493 -13.17 -6.45 -5.47
CA VAL A 493 -12.51 -5.45 -6.32
C VAL A 493 -13.49 -4.92 -7.36
N HIS A 494 -13.64 -3.60 -7.39
CA HIS A 494 -14.55 -2.90 -8.31
C HIS A 494 -13.81 -1.75 -8.99
N GLY A 495 -12.72 -2.09 -9.68
CA GLY A 495 -11.82 -1.16 -10.36
C GLY A 495 -10.96 -0.32 -9.40
N TRP A 496 -10.48 0.82 -9.89
CA TRP A 496 -9.49 1.69 -9.23
C TRP A 496 -9.87 2.22 -7.83
N ARG A 497 -11.11 2.06 -7.36
CA ARG A 497 -11.47 2.38 -5.97
C ARG A 497 -10.76 1.47 -4.96
N ASN A 498 -10.40 0.25 -5.37
CA ASN A 498 -9.83 -0.78 -4.52
C ASN A 498 -8.28 -0.86 -4.57
N PHE A 499 -7.62 0.16 -5.13
CA PHE A 499 -6.16 0.28 -5.18
C PHE A 499 -5.72 1.76 -5.04
N ASN A 500 -4.43 1.99 -4.84
CA ASN A 500 -3.81 3.31 -4.94
C ASN A 500 -2.40 3.22 -5.58
N PRO A 501 -2.25 3.53 -6.88
CA PRO A 501 -0.96 3.78 -7.51
C PRO A 501 -0.53 5.26 -7.41
N GLY A 502 -1.15 6.08 -6.56
CA GLY A 502 -0.92 7.52 -6.50
C GLY A 502 0.52 7.94 -6.12
N HIS A 503 1.32 7.05 -5.53
CA HIS A 503 2.75 7.26 -5.27
C HIS A 503 3.65 6.98 -6.49
N GLU A 504 3.14 6.37 -7.57
CA GLU A 504 3.86 6.32 -8.85
C GLU A 504 3.93 7.71 -9.50
N HIS A 505 4.77 7.82 -10.55
CA HIS A 505 5.03 9.06 -11.27
C HIS A 505 4.62 8.93 -12.76
N PRO A 506 4.38 10.06 -13.48
CA PRO A 506 4.29 10.09 -14.93
C PRO A 506 5.68 9.86 -15.58
N ASP A 507 6.17 8.63 -15.48
CA ASP A 507 7.57 8.22 -15.64
C ASP A 507 7.79 7.15 -16.73
N GLN A 508 6.81 6.87 -17.58
CA GLN A 508 6.95 5.78 -18.57
C GLN A 508 8.01 6.13 -19.63
N ASN A 509 8.86 5.16 -19.98
CA ASN A 509 10.12 5.32 -20.72
C ASN A 509 11.23 6.13 -20.00
N SER A 510 11.17 6.29 -18.68
CA SER A 510 12.30 6.80 -17.87
C SER A 510 13.47 5.82 -17.78
N PHE A 511 14.65 6.33 -17.38
CA PHE A 511 15.86 5.55 -17.16
C PHE A 511 16.81 6.24 -16.17
N VAL A 512 17.52 5.45 -15.36
CA VAL A 512 18.63 5.92 -14.51
C VAL A 512 19.95 5.43 -15.10
N PHE A 513 20.99 6.25 -15.07
CA PHE A 513 22.33 5.85 -15.52
C PHE A 513 23.45 6.34 -14.60
N VAL A 514 24.21 5.38 -14.10
CA VAL A 514 25.45 5.58 -13.34
C VAL A 514 26.62 5.00 -14.16
N PRO A 515 27.47 5.84 -14.78
CA PRO A 515 28.59 5.35 -15.57
C PRO A 515 29.71 4.78 -14.70
N SER A 516 30.40 3.78 -15.25
CA SER A 516 31.75 3.42 -14.86
C SER A 516 32.66 4.65 -14.94
N ARG A 517 33.53 4.84 -13.93
CA ARG A 517 34.55 5.91 -13.94
C ARG A 517 35.69 5.59 -14.92
N GLY A 518 35.96 4.31 -15.15
CA GLY A 518 37.05 3.81 -15.98
C GLY A 518 38.42 3.95 -15.33
N GLY A 519 39.16 2.84 -15.25
CA GLY A 519 40.54 2.83 -14.76
C GLY A 519 41.11 1.43 -14.72
N ALA A 520 42.43 1.31 -14.94
CA ALA A 520 43.14 0.06 -14.62
C ALA A 520 43.06 -0.22 -13.11
N GLY A 521 43.10 -1.49 -12.72
CA GLY A 521 42.78 -1.95 -11.36
C GLY A 521 43.75 -1.48 -10.27
N GLY A 522 43.63 -0.24 -9.82
CA GLY A 522 44.30 0.27 -8.63
C GLY A 522 43.70 -0.35 -7.36
N GLY A 523 44.35 -1.38 -6.82
CA GLY A 523 43.95 -2.10 -5.60
C GLY A 523 44.12 -1.31 -4.29
N GLY A 524 43.82 0.00 -4.29
CA GLY A 524 43.84 0.83 -3.08
C GLY A 524 42.68 0.46 -2.16
N GLY A 525 42.97 -0.22 -1.05
CA GLY A 525 41.97 -0.75 -0.10
C GLY A 525 41.19 0.29 0.73
N GLY A 526 41.13 1.55 0.29
CA GLY A 526 40.24 2.57 0.85
C GLY A 526 38.82 2.42 0.32
N ALA A 527 37.84 2.89 1.09
CA ALA A 527 36.46 2.96 0.61
C ALA A 527 36.33 4.07 -0.44
N ALA A 528 36.41 3.70 -1.73
CA ALA A 528 36.20 4.64 -2.83
C ALA A 528 34.79 5.27 -2.72
N PRO A 529 34.64 6.60 -2.94
CA PRO A 529 33.34 7.25 -2.88
C PRO A 529 32.38 6.62 -3.92
N PRO A 530 31.07 6.56 -3.64
CA PRO A 530 30.09 5.95 -4.55
C PRO A 530 30.20 6.55 -5.96
N PRO A 531 29.96 5.77 -7.03
CA PRO A 531 29.99 6.29 -8.39
C PRO A 531 28.92 7.39 -8.55
N ALA A 532 29.31 8.50 -9.17
CA ALA A 532 28.42 9.63 -9.38
C ALA A 532 27.44 9.32 -10.50
N ALA A 533 26.14 9.53 -10.28
CA ALA A 533 25.12 9.31 -11.29
C ALA A 533 25.18 10.38 -12.38
N CYS A 534 24.92 9.98 -13.62
CA CYS A 534 24.78 10.88 -14.75
C CYS A 534 23.33 11.39 -14.87
N VAL A 535 22.39 10.44 -14.77
CA VAL A 535 20.95 10.67 -14.80
C VAL A 535 20.33 9.93 -13.61
N THR A 536 19.49 10.59 -12.82
CA THR A 536 18.74 10.04 -11.68
C THR A 536 17.25 10.33 -11.83
N GLU A 537 16.41 9.62 -11.09
CA GLU A 537 15.06 10.12 -10.80
C GLU A 537 15.12 11.29 -9.80
N ALA A 538 14.02 12.05 -9.70
CA ALA A 538 13.91 13.27 -8.88
C ALA A 538 13.49 13.04 -7.42
N LEU A 539 13.31 11.78 -7.00
CA LEU A 539 12.82 11.39 -5.66
C LEU A 539 11.36 11.84 -5.38
N TYR A 540 10.90 11.71 -4.14
CA TYR A 540 9.55 12.10 -3.69
C TYR A 540 9.25 13.56 -4.08
N GLY A 541 8.26 13.75 -4.97
CA GLY A 541 8.06 15.01 -5.67
C GLY A 541 6.64 15.22 -6.20
N PRO A 542 6.34 16.43 -6.72
CA PRO A 542 5.12 16.70 -7.46
C PRO A 542 4.99 15.80 -8.70
N LYS A 543 3.75 15.48 -9.10
CA LYS A 543 3.48 14.43 -10.09
C LYS A 543 3.52 14.97 -11.53
N TYR A 544 4.69 15.49 -11.91
CA TYR A 544 4.94 16.20 -13.17
C TYR A 544 5.88 15.41 -14.10
N THR A 545 5.53 15.27 -15.38
CA THR A 545 6.28 14.44 -16.36
C THR A 545 7.72 14.88 -16.55
N PHE A 546 8.01 16.18 -16.41
CA PHE A 546 9.36 16.72 -16.58
C PHE A 546 10.31 16.41 -15.42
N LEU A 547 9.80 16.07 -14.23
CA LEU A 547 10.61 15.62 -13.09
C LEU A 547 11.10 14.18 -13.27
N ASN A 548 10.53 13.44 -14.22
CA ASN A 548 10.99 12.13 -14.64
C ASN A 548 11.87 12.27 -15.88
N ASN A 549 12.63 11.21 -16.19
CA ASN A 549 13.51 11.16 -17.36
C ASN A 549 12.75 10.92 -18.68
N GLY A 550 11.61 11.57 -18.90
CA GLY A 550 10.62 11.27 -19.96
C GLY A 550 10.57 12.25 -21.13
N LEU A 551 9.43 12.25 -21.83
CA LEU A 551 9.08 13.15 -22.94
C LEU A 551 7.80 13.95 -22.65
N MET A 552 7.71 15.18 -23.16
CA MET A 552 6.47 15.97 -23.27
C MET A 552 6.27 16.45 -24.71
N PHE A 553 5.01 16.72 -25.09
CA PHE A 553 4.62 17.10 -26.46
C PHE A 553 3.97 18.48 -26.54
N SER A 554 4.04 19.12 -27.70
CA SER A 554 3.48 20.46 -27.94
C SER A 554 3.07 20.66 -29.40
N PRO A 555 1.95 21.37 -29.71
CA PRO A 555 0.91 21.85 -28.78
C PRO A 555 0.20 20.70 -28.04
N PRO A 556 -0.48 20.98 -26.93
CA PRO A 556 -1.30 19.99 -26.23
C PRO A 556 -2.54 19.64 -27.07
N ALA A 557 -3.18 18.51 -26.74
CA ALA A 557 -4.46 18.10 -27.33
C ALA A 557 -5.64 18.93 -26.79
N ALA A 558 -5.59 19.31 -25.51
CA ALA A 558 -6.59 20.08 -24.79
C ALA A 558 -5.95 21.32 -24.11
N PRO A 559 -6.71 22.38 -23.78
CA PRO A 559 -6.14 23.60 -23.16
C PRO A 559 -5.77 23.42 -21.68
N ASP A 560 -6.45 22.51 -20.99
CA ASP A 560 -6.39 22.20 -19.56
C ASP A 560 -5.23 21.26 -19.17
N VAL A 561 -4.03 21.62 -19.62
CA VAL A 561 -2.78 20.94 -19.25
C VAL A 561 -2.01 21.73 -18.18
N CYS A 562 -1.23 21.05 -17.34
CA CYS A 562 -0.51 21.69 -16.23
C CYS A 562 0.57 22.68 -16.68
N PHE A 563 1.20 22.46 -17.86
CA PHE A 563 2.42 23.16 -18.28
C PHE A 563 2.37 23.71 -19.71
N PRO A 564 1.34 24.50 -20.09
CA PRO A 564 1.16 24.98 -21.45
C PRO A 564 2.40 25.77 -21.94
N PRO A 565 2.85 25.58 -23.20
CA PRO A 565 2.20 24.83 -24.28
C PRO A 565 2.63 23.35 -24.36
N TRP A 566 3.02 22.71 -23.25
CA TRP A 566 3.43 21.31 -23.19
C TRP A 566 2.38 20.43 -22.49
N GLN A 567 2.21 19.21 -22.98
CA GLN A 567 1.43 18.14 -22.35
C GLN A 567 2.36 16.98 -21.97
N GLY A 568 2.21 16.51 -20.72
CA GLY A 568 2.88 15.33 -20.19
C GLY A 568 2.15 14.02 -20.48
N GLN A 569 2.40 13.01 -19.63
CA GLN A 569 1.64 11.76 -19.61
C GLN A 569 0.28 11.98 -18.93
N VAL A 570 -0.73 11.18 -19.27
CA VAL A 570 -2.14 11.39 -18.82
C VAL A 570 -2.34 11.24 -17.30
N THR A 571 -1.36 10.68 -16.60
CA THR A 571 -1.34 10.53 -15.14
C THR A 571 -0.80 11.76 -14.40
N GLU A 572 -0.33 12.78 -15.12
CA GLU A 572 0.16 14.06 -14.58
C GLU A 572 -0.92 14.81 -13.79
N SER A 573 -0.56 15.29 -12.59
CA SER A 573 -1.41 16.11 -11.71
C SER A 573 -0.71 17.46 -11.47
N CYS A 574 -1.46 18.56 -11.56
CA CYS A 574 -0.93 19.91 -11.36
C CYS A 574 -0.92 20.32 -9.88
N ASP A 575 -1.78 19.63 -9.12
CA ASP A 575 -2.65 20.12 -8.05
C ASP A 575 -2.56 19.23 -6.80
N SER A 576 -2.32 17.94 -6.98
CA SER A 576 -2.32 16.94 -5.91
C SER A 576 -0.93 16.41 -5.56
N LYS A 577 -0.78 15.93 -4.32
CA LYS A 577 0.35 15.07 -3.93
C LYS A 577 0.30 13.70 -4.62
N TRP A 578 -0.87 13.29 -5.12
CA TRP A 578 -1.15 11.99 -5.73
C TRP A 578 -1.20 12.04 -7.25
N MET A 579 -0.69 11.00 -7.92
CA MET A 579 -0.79 10.85 -9.37
C MET A 579 -2.26 10.64 -9.80
N ARG A 580 -2.65 11.08 -11.00
CA ARG A 580 -4.02 10.83 -11.52
C ARG A 580 -4.14 9.37 -11.97
N TYR A 581 -5.18 8.67 -11.50
CA TYR A 581 -5.43 7.25 -11.83
C TYR A 581 -6.90 6.80 -11.80
N LYS A 582 -7.81 7.53 -11.13
CA LYS A 582 -9.14 7.02 -10.77
C LYS A 582 -10.19 7.05 -11.91
N ARG A 583 -10.00 7.84 -12.96
CA ARG A 583 -11.00 8.11 -14.01
C ARG A 583 -10.31 8.44 -15.35
N GLY A 584 -10.99 8.12 -16.47
CA GLY A 584 -10.55 8.44 -17.82
C GLY A 584 -9.20 7.79 -18.19
N ALA A 585 -8.54 8.32 -19.22
CA ALA A 585 -7.30 7.77 -19.77
C ALA A 585 -6.17 7.58 -18.74
N ALA A 586 -6.18 8.32 -17.62
CA ALA A 586 -5.26 8.14 -16.51
C ALA A 586 -5.38 6.76 -15.82
N GLY A 587 -6.56 6.15 -15.84
CA GLY A 587 -6.80 4.80 -15.34
C GLY A 587 -6.45 3.69 -16.33
N ASP A 588 -6.42 4.01 -17.63
CA ASP A 588 -6.05 3.11 -18.73
C ASP A 588 -4.54 3.25 -19.11
N ALA A 589 -3.79 4.04 -18.34
CA ALA A 589 -2.45 4.51 -18.70
C ALA A 589 -1.37 3.41 -18.60
N HIS A 590 -0.59 3.22 -19.66
CA HIS A 590 0.46 2.20 -19.67
C HIS A 590 1.66 2.54 -20.57
N GLY A 591 2.85 2.27 -20.06
CA GLY A 591 4.01 1.91 -20.86
C GLY A 591 4.12 0.40 -21.06
N ARG A 592 5.03 -0.03 -21.93
CA ARG A 592 5.33 -1.44 -22.20
C ARG A 592 6.82 -1.65 -22.48
N LEU A 593 7.52 -2.36 -21.61
CA LEU A 593 8.88 -2.84 -21.81
C LEU A 593 8.88 -3.91 -22.90
N GLU A 594 9.02 -3.49 -24.16
CA GLU A 594 8.92 -4.39 -25.31
C GLU A 594 10.04 -5.43 -25.34
N ARG A 595 11.28 -5.03 -25.01
CA ARG A 595 12.46 -5.91 -24.97
C ARG A 595 13.45 -5.42 -23.91
N ALA A 596 14.10 -6.37 -23.24
CA ALA A 596 15.35 -6.15 -22.51
C ALA A 596 16.26 -7.37 -22.70
N GLN A 597 17.51 -7.16 -23.14
CA GLN A 597 18.48 -8.22 -23.46
C GLN A 597 19.92 -7.80 -23.11
N GLU A 598 20.73 -8.75 -22.64
CA GLU A 598 22.18 -8.62 -22.42
C GLU A 598 22.91 -9.58 -23.36
N ARG A 599 23.77 -9.07 -24.25
CA ARG A 599 24.54 -9.89 -25.21
C ARG A 599 25.91 -9.27 -25.45
N GLY A 600 26.97 -10.09 -25.40
CA GLY A 600 28.34 -9.67 -25.75
C GLY A 600 28.90 -8.50 -24.93
N GLY A 601 28.40 -8.26 -23.71
CA GLY A 601 28.75 -7.11 -22.88
C GLY A 601 27.98 -5.82 -23.19
N VAL A 602 27.03 -5.87 -24.14
CA VAL A 602 26.10 -4.77 -24.47
C VAL A 602 24.73 -5.08 -23.87
N VAL A 603 24.09 -4.09 -23.27
CA VAL A 603 22.69 -4.19 -22.80
C VAL A 603 21.80 -3.36 -23.71
N PHE A 604 20.67 -3.93 -24.14
CA PHE A 604 19.64 -3.25 -24.93
C PHE A 604 18.30 -3.34 -24.19
N ALA A 605 17.66 -2.20 -23.94
CA ALA A 605 16.29 -2.09 -23.46
C ALA A 605 15.46 -1.24 -24.43
N ARG A 606 14.17 -1.56 -24.54
CA ARG A 606 13.21 -0.82 -25.36
C ARG A 606 11.86 -0.77 -24.67
N GLY A 607 11.24 0.40 -24.67
CA GLY A 607 9.86 0.59 -24.22
C GLY A 607 9.04 1.41 -25.19
N GLU A 608 7.75 1.10 -25.26
CA GLU A 608 6.71 1.85 -25.95
C GLU A 608 5.82 2.53 -24.90
N ALA A 609 5.54 3.82 -25.07
CA ALA A 609 4.81 4.63 -24.09
C ALA A 609 3.65 5.44 -24.67
N ALA A 610 3.23 5.22 -25.93
CA ALA A 610 2.08 5.89 -26.53
C ALA A 610 0.79 5.72 -25.69
N GLY A 611 0.61 4.58 -25.00
CA GLY A 611 -0.48 4.33 -24.05
C GLY A 611 -0.41 5.12 -22.74
N ALA A 612 0.66 5.89 -22.49
CA ALA A 612 0.78 6.82 -21.38
C ALA A 612 0.51 8.28 -21.78
N TYR A 613 0.28 8.56 -23.07
CA TYR A 613 -0.03 9.89 -23.60
C TYR A 613 -1.47 9.97 -24.11
N ASP A 614 -1.99 11.19 -24.21
CA ASP A 614 -3.33 11.45 -24.70
C ASP A 614 -3.47 11.03 -26.18
N ALA A 615 -4.43 10.16 -26.48
CA ALA A 615 -4.69 9.68 -27.82
C ALA A 615 -5.00 10.81 -28.82
N ALA A 616 -5.56 11.94 -28.36
CA ALA A 616 -5.85 13.11 -29.18
C ALA A 616 -4.60 13.92 -29.60
N LEU A 617 -3.42 13.67 -29.00
CA LEU A 617 -2.14 14.12 -29.57
C LEU A 617 -1.84 13.42 -30.91
N GLY A 618 -2.49 12.28 -31.20
CA GLY A 618 -2.31 11.53 -32.44
C GLY A 618 -0.99 10.78 -32.51
N LEU A 619 -0.41 10.39 -31.38
CA LEU A 619 0.85 9.62 -31.31
C LEU A 619 0.56 8.14 -31.56
N ALA A 620 1.20 7.56 -32.58
CA ALA A 620 1.08 6.14 -32.92
C ALA A 620 2.07 5.29 -32.11
N SER A 621 3.31 5.76 -32.01
CA SER A 621 4.39 5.17 -31.23
C SER A 621 5.22 6.27 -30.57
N VAL A 622 5.59 6.05 -29.33
CA VAL A 622 6.54 6.83 -28.51
C VAL A 622 7.56 5.83 -27.95
N GLN A 623 8.33 5.25 -28.86
CA GLN A 623 9.29 4.20 -28.55
C GLN A 623 10.65 4.79 -28.14
N ARG A 624 11.19 4.38 -27.00
CA ARG A 624 12.57 4.67 -26.58
C ARG A 624 13.40 3.39 -26.62
N SER A 625 14.56 3.46 -27.27
CA SER A 625 15.57 2.39 -27.26
C SER A 625 16.82 2.88 -26.51
N ALA A 626 17.25 2.15 -25.49
CA ALA A 626 18.44 2.45 -24.69
C ALA A 626 19.46 1.31 -24.84
N LEU A 627 20.71 1.65 -25.16
CA LEU A 627 21.80 0.72 -25.42
C LEU A 627 23.03 1.10 -24.61
N LEU A 628 23.34 0.31 -23.58
CA LEU A 628 24.60 0.40 -22.84
C LEU A 628 25.68 -0.29 -23.68
N LEU A 629 26.34 0.49 -24.53
CA LEU A 629 27.38 0.03 -25.46
C LEU A 629 28.65 -0.40 -24.72
N ARG A 630 28.91 0.24 -23.56
CA ARG A 630 29.95 -0.09 -22.58
C ARG A 630 29.48 0.37 -21.18
N PRO A 631 30.06 -0.12 -20.08
CA PRO A 631 29.79 0.40 -18.73
C PRO A 631 29.99 1.93 -18.55
N ASP A 632 30.75 2.59 -19.43
CA ASP A 632 30.97 4.04 -19.46
C ASP A 632 30.31 4.74 -20.68
N LEU A 633 29.49 4.04 -21.47
CA LEU A 633 28.84 4.59 -22.69
C LEU A 633 27.40 4.08 -22.88
N LEU A 634 26.43 4.97 -22.68
CA LEU A 634 25.01 4.73 -22.96
C LEU A 634 24.54 5.56 -24.18
N LEU A 635 23.87 4.92 -25.13
CA LEU A 635 23.15 5.57 -26.23
C LEU A 635 21.64 5.39 -26.00
N VAL A 636 20.90 6.49 -25.99
CA VAL A 636 19.42 6.49 -26.00
C VAL A 636 18.95 7.06 -27.34
N VAL A 637 17.97 6.40 -27.96
CA VAL A 637 17.32 6.85 -29.20
C VAL A 637 15.82 6.87 -28.98
N ASP A 638 15.24 8.07 -29.07
CA ASP A 638 13.81 8.28 -29.10
C ASP A 638 13.29 8.18 -30.54
N HIS A 639 12.16 7.50 -30.71
CA HIS A 639 11.39 7.40 -31.95
C HIS A 639 9.95 7.83 -31.67
N VAL A 640 9.47 8.84 -32.39
CA VAL A 640 8.06 9.26 -32.34
C VAL A 640 7.44 9.09 -33.72
N ARG A 641 6.40 8.26 -33.81
CA ARG A 641 5.53 8.12 -34.98
C ARG A 641 4.22 8.85 -34.72
N ARG A 642 3.83 9.74 -35.63
CA ARG A 642 2.54 10.46 -35.62
C ARG A 642 1.55 9.80 -36.56
N ARG A 643 0.29 9.67 -36.14
CA ARG A 643 -0.84 9.37 -37.01
C ARG A 643 -1.10 10.56 -37.95
N PRO A 644 -1.64 10.35 -39.16
CA PRO A 644 -2.16 11.43 -40.00
C PRO A 644 -3.12 12.34 -39.21
N GLY A 645 -2.99 13.66 -39.38
CA GLY A 645 -3.80 14.65 -38.65
C GLY A 645 -3.32 14.99 -37.23
N SER A 646 -2.28 14.34 -36.70
CA SER A 646 -1.66 14.70 -35.42
C SER A 646 -1.21 16.18 -35.40
N ARG A 647 -1.64 16.93 -34.38
CA ARG A 647 -1.27 18.34 -34.19
C ARG A 647 0.07 18.53 -33.48
N ALA A 648 0.56 17.53 -32.75
CA ALA A 648 1.83 17.59 -32.02
C ALA A 648 2.98 17.88 -33.00
N SER A 649 3.68 19.00 -32.82
CA SER A 649 4.70 19.52 -33.74
C SER A 649 6.09 19.61 -33.12
N ARG A 650 6.21 19.43 -31.80
CA ARG A 650 7.46 19.39 -31.05
C ARG A 650 7.38 18.33 -29.96
N MET A 651 8.50 17.66 -29.70
CA MET A 651 8.73 16.92 -28.47
C MET A 651 9.81 17.61 -27.63
N ARG A 652 9.80 17.39 -26.31
CA ARG A 652 10.84 17.84 -25.38
C ARG A 652 11.25 16.69 -24.48
N ALA A 653 12.53 16.32 -24.53
CA ALA A 653 13.13 15.35 -23.63
C ALA A 653 13.66 16.03 -22.36
N PHE A 654 13.65 15.30 -21.26
CA PHE A 654 14.14 15.74 -19.95
C PHE A 654 15.10 14.70 -19.36
N PHE A 655 16.15 15.18 -18.71
CA PHE A 655 17.13 14.38 -17.97
C PHE A 655 17.38 15.06 -16.62
N ASN A 656 17.20 14.31 -15.55
CA ASN A 656 17.25 14.79 -14.17
C ASN A 656 18.55 14.37 -13.48
N ASN A 657 19.00 15.18 -12.52
CA ASN A 657 20.03 14.83 -11.57
C ASN A 657 19.70 15.47 -10.22
N VAL A 658 19.58 14.67 -9.16
CA VAL A 658 19.19 15.16 -7.83
C VAL A 658 20.38 15.70 -7.01
N ASP A 659 21.61 15.36 -7.37
CA ASP A 659 22.82 15.72 -6.60
C ASP A 659 23.55 16.97 -7.12
N ALA A 660 23.53 17.20 -8.44
CA ALA A 660 24.39 18.21 -9.06
C ALA A 660 23.78 18.86 -10.31
N GLY A 661 23.94 20.19 -10.41
CA GLY A 661 23.49 20.99 -11.54
C GLY A 661 24.21 20.69 -12.86
N PHE A 662 23.49 20.85 -13.97
CA PHE A 662 24.02 20.71 -15.32
C PHE A 662 24.71 21.99 -15.80
N ARG A 663 25.90 21.85 -16.37
CA ARG A 663 26.62 22.92 -17.10
C ARG A 663 26.68 22.63 -18.60
N PRO A 664 26.60 23.64 -19.49
CA PRO A 664 26.62 23.41 -20.93
C PRO A 664 28.02 22.97 -21.43
N VAL A 665 28.03 22.12 -22.46
CA VAL A 665 29.24 21.72 -23.21
C VAL A 665 28.92 21.58 -24.69
N ALA A 666 29.95 21.54 -25.55
CA ALA A 666 29.79 21.28 -26.97
C ALA A 666 30.99 20.51 -27.56
N VAL A 667 30.76 19.77 -28.65
CA VAL A 667 31.80 19.12 -29.48
C VAL A 667 31.49 19.43 -30.94
N GLY A 668 32.26 20.35 -31.54
CA GLY A 668 31.94 20.89 -32.86
C GLY A 668 30.56 21.56 -32.86
N ALA A 669 29.66 21.09 -33.71
CA ALA A 669 28.27 21.56 -33.77
C ALA A 669 27.30 20.82 -32.81
N LEU A 670 27.76 19.81 -32.06
CA LEU A 670 26.94 19.07 -31.11
C LEU A 670 26.85 19.83 -29.78
N ASN A 671 25.65 20.25 -29.39
CA ASN A 671 25.33 20.72 -28.05
C ASN A 671 25.25 19.55 -27.06
N GLY A 672 25.51 19.86 -25.78
CA GLY A 672 25.48 18.90 -24.70
C GLY A 672 25.41 19.54 -23.31
N ALA A 673 25.38 18.69 -22.29
CA ALA A 673 25.44 19.05 -20.88
C ALA A 673 26.48 18.17 -20.15
N ALA A 674 27.05 18.67 -19.07
CA ALA A 674 27.94 17.92 -18.19
C ALA A 674 27.49 18.07 -16.74
N VAL A 675 27.65 16.99 -15.97
CA VAL A 675 27.39 16.94 -14.53
C VAL A 675 28.72 17.04 -13.80
N ALA A 676 28.82 17.90 -12.78
CA ALA A 676 30.01 17.95 -11.93
C ALA A 676 30.07 16.70 -11.03
N ALA A 677 31.26 16.14 -10.81
CA ALA A 677 31.44 15.18 -9.74
C ALA A 677 31.27 15.89 -8.38
N PRO A 678 30.71 15.22 -7.36
CA PRO A 678 30.73 15.72 -5.99
C PRO A 678 32.17 16.07 -5.58
N ALA A 679 32.35 17.20 -4.92
CA ALA A 679 33.66 17.58 -4.40
C ALA A 679 34.14 16.53 -3.37
N GLY A 680 35.38 16.08 -3.51
CA GLY A 680 36.10 15.46 -2.40
C GLY A 680 36.30 16.46 -1.26
N GLY A 681 36.73 16.00 -0.09
CA GLY A 681 37.05 16.87 1.06
C GLY A 681 38.36 17.65 0.89
N ASP A 682 38.81 17.78 -0.37
CA ASP A 682 40.16 18.08 -0.81
C ASP A 682 40.06 19.37 -1.65
N GLY A 683 40.42 20.52 -1.07
CA GLY A 683 40.14 21.86 -1.61
C GLY A 683 40.89 22.27 -2.91
N GLY A 684 41.26 21.32 -3.76
CA GLY A 684 41.92 21.55 -5.05
C GLY A 684 40.91 21.94 -6.15
N GLY A 685 41.00 23.17 -6.63
CA GLY A 685 40.04 23.75 -7.59
C GLY A 685 40.12 23.26 -9.04
N VAL A 686 39.75 22.00 -9.31
CA VAL A 686 39.15 21.58 -10.58
C VAL A 686 38.09 20.49 -10.29
N THR A 687 36.81 20.79 -10.46
CA THR A 687 35.76 19.76 -10.38
C THR A 687 35.85 18.82 -11.58
N ALA A 688 36.26 17.58 -11.35
CA ALA A 688 36.14 16.51 -12.34
C ALA A 688 34.68 16.36 -12.80
N GLU A 689 34.46 15.90 -14.02
CA GLU A 689 33.11 15.62 -14.52
C GLU A 689 32.63 14.25 -14.00
N ALA A 690 31.36 14.15 -13.59
CA ALA A 690 30.70 12.88 -13.32
C ALA A 690 30.33 12.19 -14.64
N CYS A 691 29.78 12.97 -15.57
CA CYS A 691 29.52 12.54 -16.94
C CYS A 691 29.37 13.72 -17.90
N ARG A 692 29.33 13.42 -19.19
CA ARG A 692 28.87 14.31 -20.26
C ARG A 692 27.72 13.66 -21.03
N MET A 693 26.81 14.46 -21.57
CA MET A 693 25.78 14.03 -22.51
C MET A 693 25.75 14.96 -23.73
N PHE A 694 25.51 14.41 -24.92
CA PHE A 694 25.38 15.14 -26.18
C PHE A 694 24.22 14.58 -27.00
N TRP A 695 23.65 15.38 -27.90
CA TRP A 695 22.44 14.97 -28.63
C TRP A 695 22.37 15.52 -30.06
N VAL A 696 21.63 14.83 -30.93
CA VAL A 696 21.31 15.27 -32.29
C VAL A 696 20.00 14.62 -32.77
N ASP A 697 19.21 15.34 -33.58
CA ASP A 697 18.04 14.77 -34.25
C ASP A 697 18.38 14.12 -35.61
N ASP A 698 17.39 13.43 -36.20
CA ASP A 698 17.52 12.75 -37.50
C ASP A 698 17.60 13.68 -38.72
N ALA A 699 17.41 15.00 -38.54
CA ALA A 699 17.78 16.02 -39.50
C ALA A 699 19.22 16.52 -39.34
N GLY A 700 19.98 15.96 -38.39
CA GLY A 700 21.36 16.35 -38.08
C GLY A 700 21.47 17.62 -37.23
N VAL A 701 20.36 18.12 -36.66
CA VAL A 701 20.34 19.35 -35.86
C VAL A 701 20.54 19.02 -34.39
N SER A 702 21.50 19.68 -33.76
CA SER A 702 21.71 19.63 -32.31
C SER A 702 21.22 20.94 -31.70
N ALA A 703 19.99 20.96 -31.18
CA ALA A 703 19.41 22.15 -30.55
C ALA A 703 20.14 22.51 -29.25
N ARG A 704 20.22 23.80 -28.89
CA ARG A 704 20.73 24.22 -27.58
C ARG A 704 19.73 23.80 -26.48
N GLY A 705 20.19 23.01 -25.51
CA GLY A 705 19.36 22.58 -24.39
C GLY A 705 19.07 23.70 -23.40
N LYS A 706 17.89 23.66 -22.75
CA LYS A 706 17.62 24.45 -21.55
C LYS A 706 18.04 23.65 -20.33
N LEU A 707 18.98 24.21 -19.57
CA LEU A 707 19.40 23.73 -18.26
C LEU A 707 18.71 24.60 -17.20
N SER A 708 18.19 24.00 -16.13
CA SER A 708 17.48 24.72 -15.07
C SER A 708 17.28 23.88 -13.81
N ASP A 709 17.26 24.56 -12.67
CA ASP A 709 16.91 24.00 -11.37
C ASP A 709 15.38 23.96 -11.23
N SER A 710 14.84 22.90 -10.61
CA SER A 710 13.42 22.80 -10.25
C SER A 710 13.30 22.49 -8.75
N PRO A 711 13.33 23.52 -7.88
CA PRO A 711 13.09 23.32 -6.46
C PRO A 711 11.66 22.81 -6.22
N PHE A 712 11.48 21.95 -5.21
CA PHE A 712 10.15 21.54 -4.78
C PHE A 712 9.52 22.59 -3.84
N ARG A 713 8.18 22.58 -3.73
CA ARG A 713 7.48 23.39 -2.73
C ARG A 713 7.86 22.91 -1.32
N SER A 714 7.82 23.80 -0.33
CA SER A 714 8.29 23.60 1.05
C SER A 714 7.58 22.49 1.85
N ASN A 715 6.52 21.89 1.30
CA ASN A 715 5.85 20.70 1.84
C ASN A 715 6.52 19.37 1.44
N HIS A 716 7.57 19.39 0.62
CA HIS A 716 8.36 18.21 0.23
C HIS A 716 9.65 18.09 1.05
N SER A 717 10.07 16.85 1.32
CA SER A 717 11.26 16.55 2.14
C SER A 717 12.60 16.68 1.40
N PHE A 718 12.59 17.03 0.12
CA PHE A 718 13.77 17.17 -0.74
C PHE A 718 13.79 18.54 -1.40
N ALA A 719 14.99 19.08 -1.65
CA ALA A 719 15.16 20.43 -2.19
C ALA A 719 14.61 20.58 -3.61
N GLY A 720 14.61 19.52 -4.42
CA GLY A 720 14.19 19.51 -5.81
C GLY A 720 15.11 18.65 -6.68
N SER A 721 15.10 18.92 -7.99
CA SER A 721 15.97 18.26 -8.98
C SER A 721 16.59 19.29 -9.93
N TYR A 722 17.77 19.00 -10.48
CA TYR A 722 18.36 19.73 -11.59
C TYR A 722 17.96 19.07 -12.92
N LEU A 723 17.71 19.89 -13.96
CA LEU A 723 17.23 19.40 -15.26
C LEU A 723 18.07 19.89 -16.43
N ALA A 724 18.38 18.96 -17.33
CA ALA A 724 18.72 19.25 -18.72
C ALA A 724 17.50 18.90 -19.60
N SER A 725 17.17 19.75 -20.57
CA SER A 725 16.03 19.50 -21.46
C SER A 725 16.25 19.98 -22.89
N VAL A 726 15.78 19.20 -23.86
CA VAL A 726 16.08 19.37 -25.30
C VAL A 726 14.79 19.34 -26.10
N VAL A 727 14.56 20.34 -26.96
CA VAL A 727 13.38 20.41 -27.84
C VAL A 727 13.74 19.95 -29.24
N THR A 728 12.96 19.00 -29.79
CA THR A 728 13.09 18.49 -31.16
C THR A 728 11.81 18.75 -31.95
N PRO A 729 11.87 19.45 -33.10
CA PRO A 729 10.72 19.61 -34.00
C PRO A 729 10.33 18.28 -34.67
N LEU A 730 9.05 17.95 -34.70
CA LEU A 730 8.50 16.75 -35.33
C LEU A 730 8.29 17.02 -36.83
N ARG A 731 9.36 16.82 -37.63
CA ARG A 731 9.44 17.28 -39.04
C ARG A 731 8.77 16.36 -40.07
N GLY A 732 8.24 15.20 -39.65
CA GLY A 732 7.58 14.24 -40.54
C GLY A 732 6.62 13.31 -39.82
N ALA A 733 6.14 12.27 -40.50
CA ALA A 733 5.31 11.22 -39.88
C ALA A 733 6.10 10.42 -38.82
N VAL A 734 7.41 10.33 -38.99
CA VAL A 734 8.38 9.83 -38.01
C VAL A 734 9.36 10.96 -37.68
N THR A 735 9.86 11.01 -36.45
CA THR A 735 11.00 11.85 -36.05
C THR A 735 11.78 11.13 -34.94
N ARG A 736 13.10 11.22 -34.98
CA ARG A 736 13.99 10.51 -34.06
C ARG A 736 15.07 11.44 -33.49
N ALA A 737 15.46 11.20 -32.25
CA ALA A 737 16.56 11.91 -31.60
C ALA A 737 17.49 10.94 -30.86
N ALA A 738 18.80 11.13 -31.02
CA ALA A 738 19.82 10.34 -30.34
C ALA A 738 20.52 11.18 -29.27
N PHE A 739 20.69 10.57 -28.09
CA PHE A 739 21.35 11.13 -26.91
C PHE A 739 22.44 10.15 -26.48
N VAL A 740 23.69 10.61 -26.33
CA VAL A 740 24.82 9.78 -25.88
C VAL A 740 25.34 10.30 -24.55
N PHE A 741 25.48 9.41 -23.58
CA PHE A 741 25.93 9.67 -22.21
C PHE A 741 27.28 8.97 -21.99
N LEU A 742 28.27 9.72 -21.54
CA LEU A 742 29.66 9.33 -21.44
C LEU A 742 30.16 9.47 -20.01
N GLY A 743 30.75 8.41 -19.46
CA GLY A 743 31.56 8.46 -18.25
C GLY A 743 32.82 9.33 -18.42
N PRO A 744 33.51 9.67 -17.32
CA PRO A 744 34.63 10.62 -17.36
C PRO A 744 35.82 10.11 -18.17
N SER A 745 35.97 8.80 -18.30
CA SER A 745 36.95 8.11 -19.16
C SER A 745 36.80 8.41 -20.66
N LEU A 746 35.62 8.83 -21.13
CA LEU A 746 35.30 8.89 -22.56
C LEU A 746 35.13 10.30 -23.11
N SER A 747 35.75 10.54 -24.26
CA SER A 747 35.60 11.72 -25.11
C SER A 747 34.78 11.37 -26.36
N LEU A 748 33.78 12.19 -26.70
CA LEU A 748 33.04 12.07 -27.95
C LEU A 748 33.82 12.79 -29.07
N ARG A 749 33.94 12.15 -30.24
CA ARG A 749 34.45 12.77 -31.47
C ARG A 749 33.34 13.04 -32.49
N SER A 750 32.33 12.18 -32.55
CA SER A 750 31.21 12.30 -33.50
C SER A 750 29.97 11.55 -33.00
N LEU A 751 28.80 12.11 -33.30
CA LEU A 751 27.49 11.46 -33.22
C LEU A 751 26.76 11.79 -34.53
N LYS A 752 26.32 10.78 -35.28
CA LYS A 752 25.60 10.96 -36.54
C LYS A 752 24.41 10.01 -36.64
N VAL A 753 23.23 10.55 -36.87
CA VAL A 753 21.99 9.79 -37.10
C VAL A 753 21.73 9.71 -38.60
N ILE A 754 21.42 8.51 -39.10
CA ILE A 754 21.03 8.22 -40.48
C ILE A 754 19.65 7.55 -40.46
N PRO A 755 18.56 8.28 -40.77
CA PRO A 755 17.23 7.69 -40.84
C PRO A 755 17.03 6.83 -42.11
N ARG A 756 16.17 5.82 -41.97
CA ARG A 756 15.44 5.10 -43.02
C ARG A 756 13.95 5.09 -42.66
N ASN A 757 13.10 4.56 -43.53
CA ASN A 757 11.65 4.55 -43.31
C ASN A 757 11.28 3.73 -42.06
N ASP A 758 11.75 2.49 -42.02
CA ASP A 758 11.51 1.48 -40.98
C ASP A 758 12.55 1.50 -39.84
N SER A 759 13.73 2.06 -40.07
CA SER A 759 14.91 1.86 -39.22
C SER A 759 15.77 3.12 -39.10
N VAL A 760 16.74 3.09 -38.18
CA VAL A 760 17.72 4.16 -37.99
C VAL A 760 19.10 3.57 -37.70
N THR A 761 20.14 4.16 -38.30
CA THR A 761 21.54 3.84 -37.97
C THR A 761 22.17 5.03 -37.27
N VAL A 762 22.73 4.82 -36.08
CA VAL A 762 23.46 5.83 -35.31
C VAL A 762 24.93 5.44 -35.27
N TYR A 763 25.79 6.36 -35.72
CA TYR A 763 27.24 6.23 -35.63
C TYR A 763 27.75 7.06 -34.46
N VAL A 764 28.38 6.41 -33.49
CA VAL A 764 29.02 7.06 -32.34
C VAL A 764 30.52 6.82 -32.45
N ILE A 765 31.33 7.88 -32.38
CA ILE A 765 32.79 7.76 -32.27
C ILE A 765 33.21 8.29 -30.90
N ALA A 766 33.65 7.38 -30.02
CA ALA A 766 34.09 7.69 -28.66
C ALA A 766 35.47 7.09 -28.39
N ASN A 767 36.42 7.89 -27.87
CA ASN A 767 37.84 7.52 -27.71
C ASN A 767 38.45 6.81 -28.94
N SER A 768 38.10 7.29 -30.14
CA SER A 768 38.51 6.73 -31.44
C SER A 768 37.99 5.32 -31.79
N VAL A 769 37.08 4.73 -31.01
CA VAL A 769 36.32 3.53 -31.40
C VAL A 769 35.03 3.95 -32.10
N LEU A 770 34.73 3.32 -33.24
CA LEU A 770 33.45 3.46 -33.94
C LEU A 770 32.42 2.43 -33.41
N TYR A 771 31.23 2.91 -33.06
CA TYR A 771 30.06 2.10 -32.80
C TYR A 771 29.02 2.41 -33.89
N THR A 772 28.68 1.40 -34.70
CA THR A 772 27.59 1.45 -35.67
C THR A 772 26.39 0.73 -35.06
N VAL A 773 25.38 1.50 -34.66
CA VAL A 773 24.16 0.99 -34.00
C VAL A 773 22.99 1.07 -34.97
N TYR A 774 22.48 -0.07 -35.42
CA TYR A 774 21.25 -0.17 -36.20
C TYR A 774 20.07 -0.52 -35.28
N LEU A 775 18.95 0.17 -35.45
CA LEU A 775 17.69 -0.10 -34.76
C LEU A 775 16.54 -0.21 -35.77
N ARG A 776 15.80 -1.32 -35.73
CA ARG A 776 14.51 -1.47 -36.42
C ARG A 776 13.44 -0.77 -35.58
N THR A 777 12.52 -0.05 -36.23
CA THR A 777 11.54 0.84 -35.58
C THR A 777 10.13 0.71 -36.16
N ASP A 778 9.87 -0.38 -36.86
CA ASP A 778 8.54 -0.87 -37.21
C ASP A 778 7.82 -1.45 -35.97
N GLU A 779 6.49 -1.49 -36.03
CA GLU A 779 5.63 -2.09 -34.99
C GLU A 779 5.48 -3.62 -35.18
N ALA A 780 6.00 -4.17 -36.27
CA ALA A 780 5.87 -5.58 -36.60
C ALA A 780 6.80 -6.46 -35.75
N THR A 781 6.22 -7.49 -35.13
CA THR A 781 6.92 -8.73 -34.81
C THR A 781 7.69 -9.22 -36.04
N ALA A 782 8.90 -9.76 -35.85
CA ALA A 782 9.70 -10.21 -36.99
C ALA A 782 8.94 -11.28 -37.80
N PRO A 783 8.92 -11.21 -39.14
CA PRO A 783 8.32 -12.26 -39.96
C PRO A 783 8.92 -13.63 -39.60
N THR A 784 8.06 -14.61 -39.31
CA THR A 784 8.46 -15.97 -38.92
C THR A 784 9.05 -16.79 -40.06
N ASP A 785 8.89 -16.31 -41.29
CA ASP A 785 9.04 -17.12 -42.49
C ASP A 785 10.43 -16.90 -43.13
N GLY A 786 11.16 -17.99 -43.31
CA GLY A 786 12.56 -18.02 -43.78
C GLY A 786 12.76 -17.68 -45.26
N GLY A 787 12.24 -16.53 -45.72
CA GLY A 787 12.39 -16.05 -47.09
C GLY A 787 13.83 -15.65 -47.42
N ALA A 788 14.58 -16.54 -48.07
CA ALA A 788 15.96 -16.31 -48.48
C ALA A 788 16.08 -15.32 -49.67
N GLY A 789 16.00 -14.01 -49.38
CA GLY A 789 16.26 -12.92 -50.33
C GLY A 789 17.69 -12.37 -50.20
N GLY A 790 18.46 -12.37 -51.31
CA GLY A 790 19.89 -12.01 -51.29
C GLY A 790 20.19 -10.52 -51.16
N GLY A 791 20.47 -10.04 -49.95
CA GLY A 791 21.00 -8.69 -49.71
C GLY A 791 21.39 -8.43 -48.25
N VAL A 792 22.68 -8.62 -47.92
CA VAL A 792 23.34 -8.37 -46.61
C VAL A 792 22.40 -8.51 -45.41
N GLY A 793 21.81 -9.70 -45.25
CA GLY A 793 20.58 -9.88 -44.47
C GLY A 793 20.70 -9.52 -42.99
N HIS A 794 20.00 -8.47 -42.56
CA HIS A 794 19.74 -8.15 -41.15
C HIS A 794 18.66 -9.09 -40.57
N GLY A 795 18.90 -10.42 -40.64
CA GLY A 795 17.89 -11.44 -40.38
C GLY A 795 17.23 -11.32 -39.00
N GLY A 796 15.94 -10.99 -38.97
CA GLY A 796 15.08 -10.96 -37.77
C GLY A 796 15.40 -9.89 -36.70
N ALA A 797 16.62 -9.33 -36.69
CA ALA A 797 17.12 -8.48 -35.63
C ALA A 797 16.31 -7.17 -35.46
N VAL A 798 16.11 -6.77 -34.19
CA VAL A 798 15.49 -5.48 -33.81
C VAL A 798 16.53 -4.42 -33.46
N ALA A 799 17.72 -4.85 -33.02
CA ALA A 799 18.88 -4.01 -32.85
C ALA A 799 20.17 -4.76 -33.23
N MET A 800 21.17 -4.02 -33.72
CA MET A 800 22.53 -4.51 -33.94
C MET A 800 23.53 -3.44 -33.48
N VAL A 801 24.57 -3.84 -32.76
CA VAL A 801 25.69 -2.99 -32.36
C VAL A 801 26.98 -3.58 -32.94
N SER A 802 27.58 -2.87 -33.88
CA SER A 802 28.84 -3.27 -34.53
C SER A 802 29.98 -2.33 -34.18
N THR A 803 31.18 -2.88 -34.08
CA THR A 803 32.47 -2.22 -33.83
C THR A 803 33.54 -2.92 -34.66
N ASP A 804 34.70 -2.31 -34.82
CA ASP A 804 35.85 -2.84 -35.60
C ASP A 804 36.35 -4.24 -35.17
N ARG A 805 35.85 -4.77 -34.04
CA ARG A 805 36.26 -6.08 -33.46
C ARG A 805 35.11 -7.04 -33.18
N ASN A 806 33.85 -6.59 -33.15
CA ASN A 806 32.72 -7.40 -32.71
C ASN A 806 31.38 -6.81 -33.21
N THR A 807 30.42 -7.68 -33.54
CA THR A 807 29.04 -7.32 -33.85
C THR A 807 28.07 -8.13 -33.01
N VAL A 808 27.26 -7.45 -32.21
CA VAL A 808 26.21 -8.02 -31.38
C VAL A 808 24.85 -7.81 -32.05
N PHE A 809 24.08 -8.89 -32.22
CA PHE A 809 22.71 -8.86 -32.71
C PHE A 809 21.72 -9.12 -31.56
N PHE A 810 20.62 -8.37 -31.54
CA PHE A 810 19.49 -8.56 -30.62
C PHE A 810 18.26 -8.97 -31.43
N ASP A 811 17.81 -10.20 -31.20
CA ASP A 811 16.85 -10.86 -32.08
C ASP A 811 15.42 -10.37 -31.81
N GLY A 812 14.61 -10.30 -32.87
CA GLY A 812 13.18 -9.97 -32.81
C GLY A 812 12.28 -11.11 -32.32
N GLY A 813 12.83 -12.05 -31.55
CA GLY A 813 12.08 -13.14 -30.91
C GLY A 813 10.95 -12.62 -29.99
N ALA A 814 10.14 -13.54 -29.49
CA ALA A 814 8.89 -13.27 -28.77
C ALA A 814 8.98 -12.15 -27.73
N GLU A 815 7.86 -11.47 -27.51
CA GLU A 815 7.74 -10.50 -26.43
C GLU A 815 8.03 -11.17 -25.07
N LEU A 816 8.49 -10.39 -24.09
CA LEU A 816 8.79 -10.90 -22.75
C LEU A 816 7.56 -11.65 -22.22
N PRO A 817 7.64 -12.98 -21.96
CA PRO A 817 6.47 -13.85 -22.04
C PRO A 817 5.31 -13.39 -21.17
N GLU A 818 4.17 -13.12 -21.82
CA GLU A 818 2.92 -12.69 -21.17
C GLU A 818 2.18 -13.85 -20.50
N GLU A 819 2.49 -15.10 -20.88
CA GLU A 819 1.72 -16.28 -20.52
C GLU A 819 1.71 -16.56 -19.00
N ARG A 820 0.50 -16.73 -18.46
CA ARG A 820 0.28 -17.31 -17.14
C ARG A 820 0.19 -18.84 -17.30
N PRO A 821 0.98 -19.64 -16.56
CA PRO A 821 0.79 -21.08 -16.49
C PRO A 821 -0.63 -21.42 -16.02
N ALA A 822 -1.30 -22.37 -16.68
CA ALA A 822 -2.69 -22.72 -16.38
C ALA A 822 -2.91 -23.19 -14.92
N GLU A 823 -1.88 -23.78 -14.29
CA GLU A 823 -1.90 -24.18 -12.89
C GLU A 823 -2.15 -23.00 -11.93
N ASP A 824 -1.74 -21.79 -12.29
CA ASP A 824 -1.95 -20.59 -11.48
C ASP A 824 -3.34 -19.95 -11.68
N GLU A 825 -4.01 -20.18 -12.82
CA GLU A 825 -5.40 -19.74 -13.00
C GLU A 825 -6.34 -20.59 -12.13
N ALA A 826 -6.13 -21.91 -12.10
CA ALA A 826 -6.83 -22.83 -11.22
C ALA A 826 -6.60 -22.52 -9.72
N ALA A 827 -5.42 -21.99 -9.36
CA ALA A 827 -5.05 -21.68 -7.98
C ALA A 827 -5.81 -20.50 -7.34
N VAL A 828 -6.81 -19.93 -8.03
CA VAL A 828 -7.64 -18.78 -7.63
C VAL A 828 -9.15 -19.11 -7.68
N GLU A 829 -9.57 -20.30 -8.14
CA GLU A 829 -11.00 -20.63 -8.35
C GLU A 829 -11.88 -20.57 -7.09
N ASP A 830 -11.29 -20.65 -5.89
CA ASP A 830 -11.96 -20.42 -4.61
C ASP A 830 -11.14 -19.48 -3.71
N TYR A 831 -11.04 -18.22 -4.16
CA TYR A 831 -10.36 -17.15 -3.44
C TYR A 831 -11.11 -16.69 -2.18
N GLU A 832 -12.42 -16.91 -2.09
CA GLU A 832 -13.21 -16.50 -0.92
C GLU A 832 -13.04 -17.47 0.25
N ALA A 833 -13.20 -18.79 0.04
CA ALA A 833 -12.99 -19.73 1.14
C ALA A 833 -11.51 -19.81 1.56
N ALA A 834 -10.57 -19.31 0.74
CA ALA A 834 -9.18 -19.13 1.17
C ALA A 834 -9.05 -18.12 2.32
N VAL A 835 -9.83 -17.03 2.32
CA VAL A 835 -9.89 -16.07 3.44
C VAL A 835 -10.71 -16.63 4.59
N ASP A 836 -11.86 -17.27 4.30
CA ASP A 836 -12.73 -17.80 5.35
C ASP A 836 -12.02 -18.87 6.18
N ARG A 837 -11.20 -19.74 5.59
CA ARG A 837 -10.38 -20.72 6.33
C ARG A 837 -9.46 -20.07 7.37
N THR A 838 -8.87 -18.91 7.06
CA THR A 838 -8.05 -18.16 8.03
C THR A 838 -8.91 -17.53 9.14
N LEU A 839 -10.11 -17.02 8.80
CA LEU A 839 -11.07 -16.47 9.77
C LEU A 839 -11.70 -17.56 10.67
N GLU A 840 -11.91 -18.77 10.16
CA GLU A 840 -12.31 -19.94 10.94
C GLU A 840 -11.19 -20.35 11.91
N ARG A 841 -9.93 -20.36 11.46
CA ARG A 841 -8.78 -20.65 12.34
C ARG A 841 -8.63 -19.61 13.47
N LEU A 842 -8.91 -18.34 13.19
CA LEU A 842 -9.01 -17.29 14.21
C LEU A 842 -10.15 -17.58 15.21
N ARG A 843 -11.35 -17.90 14.71
CA ARG A 843 -12.54 -18.22 15.53
C ARG A 843 -12.32 -19.41 16.46
N ASP A 844 -11.68 -20.47 15.96
CA ASP A 844 -11.33 -21.63 16.75
C ASP A 844 -10.28 -21.31 17.82
N THR A 845 -9.28 -20.48 17.49
CA THR A 845 -8.29 -20.00 18.47
C THR A 845 -8.95 -19.23 19.62
N PHE A 846 -9.97 -18.40 19.32
CA PHE A 846 -10.76 -17.73 20.36
C PHE A 846 -11.63 -18.69 21.17
N ARG A 847 -12.18 -19.75 20.56
CA ARG A 847 -12.92 -20.79 21.30
C ARG A 847 -12.01 -21.54 22.28
N GLU A 848 -10.82 -21.96 21.83
CA GLU A 848 -9.80 -22.57 22.69
C GLU A 848 -9.46 -21.67 23.88
N LEU A 849 -9.41 -20.34 23.69
CA LEU A 849 -9.12 -19.38 24.76
C LEU A 849 -10.29 -19.18 25.76
N ASP A 850 -11.56 -19.14 25.31
CA ASP A 850 -12.72 -19.12 26.24
C ASP A 850 -12.79 -20.43 27.04
N GLU A 851 -12.66 -21.59 26.38
CA GLU A 851 -12.73 -22.90 27.04
C GLU A 851 -11.65 -23.08 28.12
N ARG A 852 -10.41 -22.62 27.85
CA ARG A 852 -9.31 -22.64 28.81
C ARG A 852 -9.51 -21.66 29.98
N ARG A 853 -10.22 -20.54 29.77
CA ARG A 853 -10.52 -19.54 30.82
C ARG A 853 -11.77 -19.89 31.64
N ASN A 854 -12.77 -20.50 31.01
CA ASN A 854 -14.07 -20.86 31.57
C ASN A 854 -14.34 -22.38 31.53
N PRO A 855 -13.51 -23.24 32.18
CA PRO A 855 -13.61 -24.71 32.13
C PRO A 855 -14.81 -25.28 32.94
N ARG A 856 -15.92 -24.55 33.02
CA ARG A 856 -17.12 -24.86 33.83
C ARG A 856 -18.45 -24.70 33.09
N LYS A 857 -18.45 -24.71 31.75
CA LYS A 857 -19.66 -25.06 30.97
C LYS A 857 -19.71 -26.58 30.81
N PRO A 858 -20.65 -27.31 31.43
CA PRO A 858 -20.91 -28.70 31.07
C PRO A 858 -21.35 -28.76 29.60
N GLY A 859 -20.89 -29.75 28.85
CA GLY A 859 -21.44 -30.03 27.52
C GLY A 859 -22.94 -30.40 27.61
N PRO A 860 -23.71 -30.23 26.53
CA PRO A 860 -25.10 -30.65 26.51
C PRO A 860 -25.21 -32.16 26.82
N PRO A 861 -26.27 -32.61 27.50
CA PRO A 861 -26.44 -34.02 27.84
C PRO A 861 -26.50 -34.85 26.56
N GLY A 862 -25.69 -35.91 26.51
CA GLY A 862 -25.70 -36.86 25.39
C GLY A 862 -27.08 -37.52 25.23
N PRO A 863 -27.46 -37.93 24.00
CA PRO A 863 -28.78 -38.50 23.74
C PRO A 863 -29.03 -39.75 24.60
N PRO A 864 -30.26 -39.96 25.10
CA PRO A 864 -30.57 -41.07 25.98
C PRO A 864 -30.33 -42.42 25.28
N GLY A 865 -29.67 -43.34 25.98
CA GLY A 865 -29.20 -44.62 25.43
C GLY A 865 -30.35 -45.51 24.92
N GLY A 866 -30.51 -45.57 23.60
CA GLY A 866 -31.49 -46.42 22.94
C GLY A 866 -31.14 -47.90 23.01
N ASN A 867 -31.82 -48.66 23.87
CA ASN A 867 -31.75 -50.13 23.89
C ASN A 867 -32.10 -50.73 22.53
N ARG A 868 -31.20 -51.54 21.95
CA ARG A 868 -31.53 -52.53 20.91
C ARG A 868 -30.83 -53.87 21.18
N PRO A 869 -31.47 -55.02 20.85
CA PRO A 869 -31.11 -56.31 21.43
C PRO A 869 -29.94 -57.01 20.71
N ARG A 870 -29.20 -57.82 21.47
CA ARG A 870 -28.24 -58.79 20.91
C ARG A 870 -28.95 -60.07 20.48
N GLY A 871 -29.40 -60.13 19.23
CA GLY A 871 -29.48 -61.39 18.48
C GLY A 871 -28.10 -61.74 17.94
N GLY A 872 -27.65 -63.00 18.03
CA GLY A 872 -26.31 -63.39 17.59
C GLY A 872 -26.30 -64.63 16.70
N SER A 873 -25.24 -64.78 15.89
CA SER A 873 -24.77 -66.09 15.44
C SER A 873 -23.36 -66.03 14.85
N ARG A 874 -22.61 -67.13 15.02
CA ARG A 874 -21.46 -67.60 14.21
C ARG A 874 -20.40 -66.58 13.76
N ARG A 875 -19.18 -66.79 14.24
CA ARG A 875 -18.22 -67.65 13.50
C ARG A 875 -17.22 -68.35 14.44
N THR A 876 -16.61 -69.40 13.92
CA THR A 876 -15.70 -70.32 14.62
C THR A 876 -14.26 -69.83 14.64
N ALA A 877 -13.49 -70.22 15.66
CA ALA A 877 -12.04 -70.06 15.72
C ALA A 877 -11.38 -71.43 15.92
N GLU A 878 -10.20 -71.64 15.33
CA GLU A 878 -9.46 -72.90 15.40
C GLU A 878 -8.44 -72.96 16.57
N LYS A 879 -7.77 -74.10 16.69
CA LYS A 879 -6.99 -74.54 17.87
C LYS A 879 -5.48 -74.26 17.76
N ARG A 880 -4.81 -74.50 18.91
CA ARG A 880 -3.34 -74.70 19.18
C ARG A 880 -2.59 -73.39 19.48
N GLY A 881 -1.68 -73.34 20.46
CA GLY A 881 -1.28 -74.31 21.51
C GLY A 881 -0.57 -73.55 22.66
N SER A 882 -0.75 -73.88 23.94
CA SER A 882 -0.25 -75.04 24.71
C SER A 882 1.17 -74.86 25.28
N GLY A 883 1.28 -74.72 26.61
CA GLY A 883 2.53 -74.72 27.39
C GLY A 883 2.87 -73.35 28.04
N GLY A 884 3.28 -73.26 29.31
CA GLY A 884 3.27 -74.30 30.35
C GLY A 884 4.07 -73.93 31.60
N GLY A 885 3.43 -73.97 32.79
CA GLY A 885 4.06 -73.81 34.11
C GLY A 885 4.44 -72.36 34.51
N GLY A 886 4.45 -71.98 35.80
CA GLY A 886 3.89 -72.66 36.97
C GLY A 886 4.57 -72.26 38.29
N ASN A 887 3.77 -71.83 39.30
CA ASN A 887 4.22 -71.47 40.67
C ASN A 887 5.18 -70.25 40.74
N ARG A 888 5.30 -69.45 41.82
CA ARG A 888 4.73 -69.41 43.20
C ARG A 888 4.88 -67.95 43.74
N GLU A 889 4.27 -67.46 44.83
CA GLU A 889 3.24 -67.96 45.76
C GLU A 889 2.29 -66.79 46.20
N ARG A 890 2.20 -66.47 47.49
CA ARG A 890 1.31 -65.50 48.20
C ARG A 890 1.71 -65.49 49.72
N PRO A 891 1.07 -64.77 50.69
CA PRO A 891 0.18 -63.60 50.64
C PRO A 891 0.60 -62.38 51.57
N PRO A 892 -0.08 -61.94 52.68
CA PRO A 892 -0.82 -60.65 52.71
C PRO A 892 -0.72 -59.74 53.98
N LYS A 893 -1.58 -58.70 54.03
CA LYS A 893 -2.31 -58.05 55.19
C LYS A 893 -1.90 -56.65 55.72
N ARG A 894 -2.70 -55.66 55.30
CA ARG A 894 -3.49 -54.66 56.09
C ARG A 894 -3.78 -54.98 57.59
N PRO A 895 -4.33 -54.04 58.44
CA PRO A 895 -4.25 -52.55 58.49
C PRO A 895 -4.28 -51.94 59.95
N ARG A 896 -4.62 -50.63 60.07
CA ARG A 896 -5.35 -49.92 61.17
C ARG A 896 -4.60 -49.23 62.37
N ALA A 897 -4.64 -47.89 62.34
CA ALA A 897 -5.37 -46.99 63.27
C ALA A 897 -4.86 -46.60 64.71
N SER A 898 -4.73 -45.27 64.87
CA SER A 898 -5.20 -44.40 65.99
C SER A 898 -4.73 -44.56 67.45
N ARG A 899 -4.10 -43.50 68.00
CA ARG A 899 -4.48 -42.72 69.22
C ARG A 899 -3.47 -41.55 69.44
N THR A 900 -3.88 -40.29 69.71
CA THR A 900 -4.07 -39.60 71.03
C THR A 900 -2.84 -39.65 71.96
N ARG A 901 -2.42 -38.60 72.69
CA ARG A 901 -3.01 -37.27 73.02
C ARG A 901 -1.97 -36.37 73.76
N ASP A 902 -2.35 -35.12 74.10
CA ASP A 902 -1.86 -34.29 75.24
C ASP A 902 -0.35 -33.86 75.24
N ASP A 903 0.13 -32.78 75.88
CA ASP A 903 -0.49 -31.63 76.57
C ASP A 903 0.50 -30.44 76.73
N GLY A 904 0.01 -29.25 77.15
CA GLY A 904 0.80 -28.18 77.82
C GLY A 904 1.61 -27.19 76.93
N ASP A 905 1.48 -25.85 76.87
CA ASP A 905 0.66 -24.78 77.49
C ASP A 905 1.50 -23.70 78.25
N HIS A 906 0.96 -22.47 78.28
CA HIS A 906 1.36 -21.22 78.98
C HIS A 906 2.56 -20.40 78.44
N GLY A 907 2.52 -19.06 78.44
CA GLY A 907 1.35 -18.17 78.62
C GLY A 907 1.63 -16.71 79.05
N GLY A 908 0.97 -15.75 78.39
CA GLY A 908 0.53 -14.45 78.95
C GLY A 908 1.55 -13.32 79.21
N ASP A 909 1.13 -12.10 79.61
CA ASP A 909 -0.13 -11.38 79.33
C ASP A 909 -0.02 -9.87 79.75
N ALA A 910 -0.99 -9.05 79.32
CA ALA A 910 -1.50 -7.82 79.97
C ALA A 910 -0.58 -6.56 80.14
N ALA A 911 -1.08 -5.33 80.33
CA ALA A 911 -2.33 -4.63 79.93
C ALA A 911 -2.27 -3.13 80.38
N ARG A 912 -3.08 -2.22 79.77
CA ARG A 912 -3.95 -1.23 80.48
C ARG A 912 -4.70 -0.22 79.58
N LYS A 913 -5.83 0.28 80.11
CA LYS A 913 -6.69 1.43 79.71
C LYS A 913 -6.48 2.60 80.75
N PRO A 914 -7.25 3.73 80.88
CA PRO A 914 -8.51 4.17 80.22
C PRO A 914 -8.71 5.69 79.91
N ALA A 915 -9.87 6.05 79.30
CA ALA A 915 -10.68 7.30 79.50
C ALA A 915 -10.07 8.68 79.11
N GLN A 916 -10.75 9.85 78.91
CA GLN A 916 -12.16 10.36 78.70
C GLN A 916 -12.01 11.88 78.30
N GLU A 917 -12.93 12.72 77.76
CA GLU A 917 -14.31 12.68 77.20
C GLU A 917 -14.64 14.09 76.58
N ASN A 918 -15.88 14.34 76.09
CA ASN A 918 -16.54 15.65 75.82
C ASN A 918 -16.15 16.48 74.55
N ASN A 919 -17.06 17.16 73.80
CA ASN A 919 -18.55 17.04 73.66
C ASN A 919 -19.10 17.82 72.41
N LEU A 920 -20.39 17.62 72.07
CA LEU A 920 -21.30 18.29 71.10
C LEU A 920 -21.24 17.78 69.63
N ARG A 921 -22.29 17.14 69.06
CA ARG A 921 -23.64 17.64 68.59
C ARG A 921 -23.55 18.52 67.33
N ALA A 922 -24.40 18.42 66.29
CA ALA A 922 -25.64 17.66 66.00
C ALA A 922 -26.01 17.80 64.48
N ASP A 923 -26.92 17.09 63.79
CA ASP A 923 -27.63 15.79 63.94
C ASP A 923 -28.38 15.44 62.59
N PHE A 924 -28.80 14.17 62.37
CA PHE A 924 -29.76 13.53 61.40
C PHE A 924 -30.30 14.21 60.09
N GLY A 925 -30.65 13.50 59.00
CA GLY A 925 -30.68 12.04 58.68
C GLY A 925 -31.39 11.71 57.32
N ASP A 926 -31.44 10.42 56.94
CA ASP A 926 -32.41 9.62 56.10
C ASP A 926 -33.19 10.24 54.88
N SER A 927 -33.61 9.52 53.80
CA SER A 927 -33.32 8.18 53.21
C SER A 927 -33.95 8.06 51.77
N ASP A 928 -33.77 6.91 51.10
CA ASP A 928 -34.60 6.27 50.04
C ASP A 928 -34.73 6.79 48.56
N PHE A 929 -34.15 5.99 47.64
CA PHE A 929 -34.79 5.17 46.56
C PHE A 929 -35.86 5.69 45.53
N ILE A 930 -35.74 5.13 44.30
CA ILE A 930 -36.70 5.03 43.14
C ILE A 930 -36.70 6.13 42.04
N ASP A 931 -35.98 5.82 40.95
CA ASP A 931 -36.40 5.63 39.54
C ASP A 931 -37.28 6.63 38.70
N THR A 932 -36.97 6.66 37.40
CA THR A 932 -37.74 7.13 36.20
C THR A 932 -38.16 8.59 35.95
N ALA A 933 -37.61 9.12 34.83
CA ALA A 933 -38.28 9.80 33.70
C ALA A 933 -38.63 11.32 33.71
N GLU A 934 -38.53 11.89 32.49
CA GLU A 934 -39.10 13.17 31.98
C GLU A 934 -38.68 14.52 32.64
N MET A 935 -38.63 15.67 31.95
CA MET A 935 -38.44 16.02 30.52
C MET A 935 -38.13 17.54 30.41
N HIS A 936 -37.51 18.00 29.31
CA HIS A 936 -37.40 19.44 28.91
C HIS A 936 -36.56 20.36 29.86
N ASP A 937 -35.93 21.47 29.43
CA ASP A 937 -35.79 22.10 28.11
C ASP A 937 -34.45 22.87 27.98
N ARG A 938 -34.05 23.18 26.72
CA ARG A 938 -33.28 24.35 26.22
C ARG A 938 -32.03 24.06 25.37
N GLY A 939 -32.20 24.27 24.06
CA GLY A 939 -31.26 25.10 23.29
C GLY A 939 -30.00 24.46 22.70
N LEU A 940 -30.17 23.66 21.63
CA LEU A 940 -29.10 23.41 20.65
C LEU A 940 -29.52 23.95 19.27
N PRO A 941 -28.65 24.68 18.54
CA PRO A 941 -28.95 25.17 17.20
C PRO A 941 -28.90 24.04 16.15
N ARG A 942 -29.56 24.26 15.00
CA ARG A 942 -29.63 23.31 13.88
C ARG A 942 -28.26 23.08 13.23
N TRP A 943 -28.08 21.86 12.71
CA TRP A 943 -27.29 21.62 11.51
C TRP A 943 -28.27 21.26 10.38
N GLU A 944 -28.24 22.00 9.28
CA GLU A 944 -29.07 21.73 8.10
C GLU A 944 -28.24 20.95 7.07
N LEU A 945 -28.81 19.87 6.54
CA LEU A 945 -28.19 19.06 5.49
C LEU A 945 -28.43 19.73 4.13
N ASN A 946 -27.37 20.21 3.50
CA ASN A 946 -27.41 20.71 2.13
C ASN A 946 -26.55 19.80 1.23
N PRO A 947 -27.09 19.24 0.13
CA PRO A 947 -26.36 18.34 -0.75
C PRO A 947 -25.76 19.05 -1.98
N GLY A 948 -24.44 18.98 -2.16
CA GLY A 948 -23.83 19.26 -3.47
C GLY A 948 -22.43 19.86 -3.45
N GLU A 949 -21.79 19.72 -4.62
CA GLU A 949 -20.59 20.39 -5.12
C GLU A 949 -19.23 19.95 -4.55
N ASP A 950 -18.40 19.39 -5.46
CA ASP A 950 -16.98 19.09 -5.25
C ASP A 950 -16.16 20.38 -5.37
N GLY A 951 -15.16 20.60 -4.51
CA GLY A 951 -14.30 21.78 -4.57
C GLY A 951 -12.95 21.62 -3.84
N GLU A 952 -11.90 22.18 -4.43
CA GLU A 952 -10.53 22.26 -3.91
C GLU A 952 -10.25 23.70 -3.43
N GLU A 953 -9.38 23.89 -2.42
CA GLU A 953 -8.17 24.74 -2.45
C GLU A 953 -7.50 24.88 -1.06
N ASP A 954 -6.28 25.44 -1.04
CA ASP A 954 -5.33 25.51 0.08
C ASP A 954 -5.68 26.59 1.14
N ASP A 955 -5.12 26.47 2.36
CA ASP A 955 -4.22 27.52 2.88
C ASP A 955 -3.31 27.06 4.05
N ALA A 956 -2.04 27.48 4.05
CA ALA A 956 -1.10 27.25 5.16
C ALA A 956 0.10 28.22 5.12
N ALA A 957 0.05 29.29 5.93
CA ALA A 957 1.08 30.34 5.95
C ALA A 957 2.40 29.91 6.64
N PRO A 958 3.57 30.41 6.18
CA PRO A 958 4.88 30.12 6.78
C PRO A 958 5.12 30.86 8.12
N PRO A 959 6.06 30.39 8.96
CA PRO A 959 6.25 30.90 10.32
C PRO A 959 6.94 32.28 10.37
N SER A 960 6.53 33.09 11.34
CA SER A 960 7.21 34.34 11.70
C SER A 960 8.48 34.10 12.53
N THR A 961 9.46 34.96 12.35
CA THR A 961 10.71 34.96 13.15
C THR A 961 10.47 35.47 14.57
N PRO A 962 11.16 34.93 15.59
CA PRO A 962 11.07 35.46 16.95
C PRO A 962 11.75 36.84 17.05
N GLY A 963 10.99 37.85 17.46
CA GLY A 963 11.54 39.18 17.75
C GLY A 963 12.14 39.23 19.16
N GLU A 964 13.41 39.61 19.26
CA GLU A 964 14.06 39.85 20.55
C GLU A 964 13.59 41.18 21.17
N GLY A 965 13.45 41.22 22.50
CA GLY A 965 13.02 42.43 23.22
C GLY A 965 13.32 42.39 24.72
N GLY A 966 14.47 42.93 25.13
CA GLY A 966 14.88 42.98 26.54
C GLY A 966 16.12 43.85 26.77
N ALA A 967 15.94 45.17 26.87
CA ALA A 967 17.05 46.13 26.82
C ALA A 967 17.71 46.46 28.18
N ARG A 968 19.05 46.63 28.16
CA ARG A 968 19.95 47.43 29.05
C ARG A 968 21.41 47.08 28.68
N GLY A 969 22.36 47.99 28.45
CA GLY A 969 22.34 49.45 28.33
C GLY A 969 23.75 50.06 28.52
N ARG A 970 24.08 51.18 27.84
CA ARG A 970 25.42 51.82 27.73
C ARG A 970 26.41 51.04 26.82
N GLY A 971 27.33 51.66 26.08
CA GLY A 971 27.54 53.10 25.81
C GLY A 971 28.85 53.38 25.04
N ASP A 972 28.97 54.61 24.51
CA ASP A 972 30.18 55.28 23.96
C ASP A 972 30.82 54.83 22.61
N ARG A 973 30.99 55.86 21.74
CA ARG A 973 32.09 56.11 20.75
C ARG A 973 32.03 55.56 19.30
N LEU A 974 31.45 56.43 18.46
CA LEU A 974 31.95 56.89 17.14
C LEU A 974 33.46 57.29 17.19
N PRO A 975 34.20 57.52 16.07
CA PRO A 975 33.79 57.84 14.67
C PRO A 975 34.41 56.90 13.59
N GLU A 976 34.22 56.97 12.26
CA GLU A 976 33.26 57.57 11.29
C GLU A 976 33.45 56.85 9.91
N LEU A 977 33.01 57.24 8.68
CA LEU A 977 32.47 58.48 8.11
C LEU A 977 31.40 58.23 7.00
N ARG A 978 31.69 58.47 5.71
CA ARG A 978 30.79 58.53 4.51
C ARG A 978 31.58 58.22 3.21
N PRO A 979 31.00 58.15 1.99
CA PRO A 979 29.60 58.31 1.54
C PRO A 979 29.01 57.04 0.88
N GLY A 980 27.77 56.96 0.37
CA GLY A 980 26.64 57.92 0.35
C GLY A 980 25.89 57.90 -1.00
N PRO A 981 24.60 57.49 -1.07
CA PRO A 981 23.78 57.48 -2.29
C PRO A 981 22.94 58.75 -2.48
N ALA A 982 22.32 58.93 -3.65
CA ALA A 982 21.36 60.01 -3.94
C ALA A 982 20.25 59.55 -4.91
N ASP A 983 19.02 60.01 -4.65
CA ASP A 983 17.76 59.54 -5.25
C ASP A 983 17.28 60.31 -6.49
N ALA A 984 16.11 59.87 -7.01
CA ALA A 984 15.01 60.68 -7.57
C ALA A 984 15.07 61.16 -9.04
N ALA A 985 13.98 61.66 -9.68
CA ALA A 985 12.57 61.21 -9.79
C ALA A 985 11.73 62.17 -10.70
N VAL A 986 10.45 61.84 -10.92
CA VAL A 986 9.29 62.72 -11.28
C VAL A 986 9.05 63.11 -12.76
N ALA A 987 7.75 63.30 -13.08
CA ALA A 987 7.10 64.08 -14.16
C ALA A 987 6.87 63.45 -15.56
N ALA A 988 5.82 63.81 -16.34
CA ALA A 988 4.45 64.32 -16.04
C ALA A 988 3.64 64.46 -17.37
N ALA A 989 2.32 64.19 -17.38
CA ALA A 989 1.29 64.82 -18.27
C ALA A 989 -0.13 64.23 -18.08
N ALA A 990 -1.16 64.99 -18.48
CA ALA A 990 -2.60 64.65 -18.58
C ALA A 990 -3.18 65.41 -19.82
N PRO A 991 -4.50 65.51 -20.16
CA PRO A 991 -5.72 65.26 -19.36
C PRO A 991 -6.94 64.61 -20.08
N GLY A 992 -8.05 64.46 -19.33
CA GLY A 992 -9.42 64.30 -19.84
C GLY A 992 -9.89 62.85 -20.08
N GLY A 993 -11.13 62.47 -19.76
CA GLY A 993 -12.21 63.16 -19.04
C GLY A 993 -13.26 62.12 -18.61
N GLY A 994 -13.95 62.32 -17.48
CA GLY A 994 -14.83 61.30 -16.90
C GLY A 994 -16.32 61.57 -17.07
N PHE A 995 -17.15 60.54 -16.88
CA PHE A 995 -18.38 60.58 -16.06
C PHE A 995 -18.84 59.14 -15.74
N ARG A 996 -19.56 58.96 -14.62
CA ARG A 996 -20.30 57.74 -14.27
C ARG A 996 -21.81 58.03 -14.33
N ASN A 997 -22.62 57.05 -14.73
CA ASN A 997 -23.72 56.46 -13.94
C ASN A 997 -24.66 55.60 -14.82
N GLU A 998 -25.29 54.59 -14.20
CA GLU A 998 -26.45 53.80 -14.70
C GLU A 998 -27.77 54.46 -14.19
N PRO A 999 -28.99 53.87 -14.23
CA PRO A 999 -29.47 52.59 -14.79
C PRO A 999 -30.86 52.65 -15.52
N GLU A 1000 -31.45 51.46 -15.79
CA GLU A 1000 -32.89 51.16 -16.08
C GLU A 1000 -33.54 51.64 -17.42
N ALA A 1001 -34.61 51.04 -17.98
CA ALA A 1001 -35.15 49.65 -17.95
C ALA A 1001 -36.30 49.44 -18.99
N ALA A 1002 -36.69 48.16 -19.22
CA ALA A 1002 -38.00 47.64 -19.70
C ALA A 1002 -38.38 47.53 -21.22
N GLY A 1003 -39.18 46.49 -21.54
CA GLY A 1003 -39.78 46.13 -22.87
C GLY A 1003 -39.02 45.01 -23.61
N ARG A 1004 -39.43 43.72 -23.71
CA ARG A 1004 -40.69 43.05 -24.14
C ARG A 1004 -41.18 43.47 -25.54
N SER A 1005 -41.57 42.58 -26.46
CA SER A 1005 -42.01 41.15 -26.37
C SER A 1005 -41.57 40.31 -27.62
N GLU A 1006 -41.42 38.98 -27.54
CA GLU A 1006 -42.29 37.90 -28.12
C GLU A 1006 -42.44 37.86 -29.67
N ARG A 1007 -42.72 36.75 -30.40
CA ARG A 1007 -42.96 35.28 -30.21
C ARG A 1007 -42.73 34.64 -31.62
N ARG A 1008 -42.50 33.35 -31.94
CA ARG A 1008 -42.51 31.97 -31.36
C ARG A 1008 -41.25 31.24 -31.94
N ALA A 1009 -40.72 30.10 -31.48
CA ALA A 1009 -41.17 28.91 -30.72
C ALA A 1009 -41.77 27.74 -31.55
N ALA A 1010 -40.98 26.66 -31.71
CA ALA A 1010 -41.42 25.30 -32.05
C ALA A 1010 -40.74 24.34 -31.06
N ALA A 1011 -41.43 23.95 -29.99
CA ALA A 1011 -40.89 23.11 -28.93
C ALA A 1011 -41.42 21.68 -29.05
N VAL A 1012 -40.52 20.70 -29.02
CA VAL A 1012 -40.88 19.33 -28.65
C VAL A 1012 -41.08 19.30 -27.13
N ALA A 1013 -42.16 18.67 -26.68
CA ALA A 1013 -42.57 18.73 -25.27
C ALA A 1013 -41.52 18.10 -24.33
N PRO A 1014 -41.32 18.68 -23.13
CA PRO A 1014 -40.42 18.10 -22.14
C PRO A 1014 -41.10 16.88 -21.47
N VAL A 1015 -40.31 15.91 -20.99
CA VAL A 1015 -40.82 14.70 -20.31
C VAL A 1015 -40.63 14.73 -18.76
N PRO A 1016 -41.15 15.73 -18.02
CA PRO A 1016 -41.24 15.65 -16.56
C PRO A 1016 -42.67 15.33 -16.08
N TYR A 1017 -43.73 15.71 -16.82
CA TYR A 1017 -45.11 15.69 -16.28
C TYR A 1017 -45.58 14.29 -15.88
N ALA A 1018 -45.40 13.27 -16.71
CA ALA A 1018 -45.74 11.88 -16.34
C ALA A 1018 -44.95 11.39 -15.10
N ARG A 1019 -43.65 11.74 -15.00
CA ARG A 1019 -42.79 11.37 -13.86
C ARG A 1019 -43.19 12.10 -12.57
N ILE A 1020 -43.51 13.39 -12.66
CA ILE A 1020 -44.01 14.22 -11.55
C ILE A 1020 -45.39 13.73 -11.11
N PHE A 1021 -46.28 13.37 -12.05
CA PHE A 1021 -47.60 12.82 -11.74
C PHE A 1021 -47.52 11.46 -11.03
N LEU A 1022 -46.61 10.57 -11.46
CA LEU A 1022 -46.35 9.29 -10.78
C LEU A 1022 -45.76 9.50 -9.37
N LEU A 1023 -44.79 10.41 -9.22
CA LEU A 1023 -44.25 10.78 -7.90
C LEU A 1023 -45.31 11.40 -6.99
N ALA A 1024 -46.14 12.31 -7.50
CA ALA A 1024 -47.22 12.95 -6.76
C ALA A 1024 -48.27 11.94 -6.30
N ASN A 1025 -48.68 10.99 -7.17
CA ASN A 1025 -49.60 9.93 -6.79
C ASN A 1025 -48.97 8.95 -5.79
N ALA A 1026 -47.70 8.57 -5.94
CA ALA A 1026 -47.00 7.72 -4.96
C ALA A 1026 -46.92 8.40 -3.57
N CYS A 1027 -46.62 9.70 -3.54
CA CYS A 1027 -46.63 10.49 -2.30
C CYS A 1027 -48.04 10.65 -1.71
N GLY A 1028 -49.06 10.89 -2.55
CA GLY A 1028 -50.46 10.97 -2.13
C GLY A 1028 -50.99 9.64 -1.56
N PHE A 1029 -50.66 8.53 -2.22
CA PHE A 1029 -50.93 7.16 -1.76
C PHE A 1029 -50.27 6.89 -0.40
N ALA A 1030 -49.00 7.25 -0.23
CA ALA A 1030 -48.29 7.12 1.05
C ALA A 1030 -48.93 7.99 2.15
N ALA A 1031 -49.33 9.23 1.84
CA ALA A 1031 -50.00 10.12 2.78
C ALA A 1031 -51.39 9.59 3.19
N LEU A 1032 -52.19 9.11 2.24
CA LEU A 1032 -53.50 8.49 2.50
C LEU A 1032 -53.36 7.20 3.31
N LEU A 1033 -52.33 6.37 3.03
CA LEU A 1033 -52.04 5.16 3.80
C LEU A 1033 -51.65 5.50 5.25
N VAL A 1034 -50.80 6.51 5.47
CA VAL A 1034 -50.45 6.99 6.81
C VAL A 1034 -51.65 7.60 7.54
N ALA A 1035 -52.52 8.32 6.83
CA ALA A 1035 -53.76 8.86 7.42
C ALA A 1035 -54.72 7.73 7.83
N GLN A 1036 -54.96 6.74 6.97
CA GLN A 1036 -55.77 5.56 7.27
C GLN A 1036 -55.19 4.76 8.45
N LEU A 1037 -53.87 4.54 8.49
CA LEU A 1037 -53.20 3.84 9.60
C LEU A 1037 -53.25 4.61 10.92
N ARG A 1038 -53.43 5.94 10.90
CA ARG A 1038 -53.67 6.77 12.10
C ARG A 1038 -55.14 6.79 12.52
N CYS A 1039 -56.08 6.75 11.57
CA CYS A 1039 -57.52 6.68 11.85
C CYS A 1039 -58.01 5.27 12.22
N ALA A 1040 -57.24 4.22 11.90
CA ALA A 1040 -57.54 2.83 12.24
C ALA A 1040 -57.30 2.53 13.73
N GLY A 1041 -58.20 3.01 14.59
CA GLY A 1041 -58.28 2.62 16.00
C GLY A 1041 -58.46 1.11 16.19
N ARG A 1042 -58.20 0.61 17.40
CA ARG A 1042 -58.02 -0.83 17.77
C ARG A 1042 -59.19 -1.81 17.49
N HIS A 1043 -60.24 -1.39 16.78
CA HIS A 1043 -61.47 -2.17 16.54
C HIS A 1043 -61.78 -2.42 15.04
N TRP A 1044 -60.80 -2.26 14.14
CA TRP A 1044 -60.98 -2.66 12.74
C TRP A 1044 -60.97 -4.18 12.58
N VAL A 1045 -62.10 -4.74 12.15
CA VAL A 1045 -62.25 -6.18 11.90
C VAL A 1045 -61.43 -6.59 10.68
N LEU A 1046 -60.81 -7.78 10.73
CA LEU A 1046 -59.88 -8.31 9.71
C LEU A 1046 -60.41 -8.26 8.26
N HIS A 1047 -61.72 -8.31 8.07
CA HIS A 1047 -62.37 -8.14 6.77
C HIS A 1047 -62.09 -6.76 6.15
N ASN A 1048 -62.20 -5.68 6.91
CA ASN A 1048 -62.01 -4.31 6.41
C ASN A 1048 -60.55 -4.06 6.02
N HIS A 1049 -59.60 -4.63 6.77
CA HIS A 1049 -58.19 -4.63 6.37
C HIS A 1049 -57.97 -5.40 5.06
N ARG A 1050 -58.61 -6.55 4.86
CA ARG A 1050 -58.51 -7.32 3.60
C ARG A 1050 -59.11 -6.56 2.41
N VAL A 1051 -60.24 -5.88 2.58
CA VAL A 1051 -60.84 -5.02 1.55
C VAL A 1051 -59.92 -3.83 1.23
N LEU A 1052 -59.34 -3.18 2.24
CA LEU A 1052 -58.39 -2.09 2.04
C LEU A 1052 -57.13 -2.57 1.29
N TYR A 1053 -56.52 -3.69 1.69
CA TYR A 1053 -55.37 -4.25 0.97
C TYR A 1053 -55.72 -4.69 -0.46
N ALA A 1054 -56.92 -5.22 -0.71
CA ALA A 1054 -57.38 -5.56 -2.06
C ALA A 1054 -57.51 -4.32 -2.95
N LEU A 1055 -58.06 -3.22 -2.42
CA LEU A 1055 -58.13 -1.93 -3.13
C LEU A 1055 -56.73 -1.35 -3.41
N LEU A 1056 -55.83 -1.34 -2.42
CA LEU A 1056 -54.45 -0.87 -2.57
C LEU A 1056 -53.67 -1.69 -3.62
N ILE A 1057 -53.91 -3.00 -3.69
CA ILE A 1057 -53.31 -3.88 -4.72
C ILE A 1057 -53.92 -3.60 -6.10
N ALA A 1058 -55.24 -3.45 -6.21
CA ALA A 1058 -55.90 -3.14 -7.48
C ALA A 1058 -55.43 -1.78 -8.05
N ASP A 1059 -55.30 -0.76 -7.19
CA ASP A 1059 -54.79 0.57 -7.56
C ASP A 1059 -53.31 0.52 -7.96
N SER A 1060 -52.48 -0.23 -7.22
CA SER A 1060 -51.08 -0.48 -7.58
C SER A 1060 -50.94 -1.18 -8.95
N VAL A 1061 -51.82 -2.13 -9.25
CA VAL A 1061 -51.87 -2.83 -10.56
C VAL A 1061 -52.36 -1.90 -11.67
N ALA A 1062 -53.31 -1.01 -11.40
CA ALA A 1062 -53.75 0.01 -12.37
C ALA A 1062 -52.63 1.01 -12.70
N ILE A 1063 -51.92 1.52 -11.68
CA ILE A 1063 -50.77 2.41 -11.84
C ILE A 1063 -49.63 1.72 -12.60
N PHE A 1064 -49.31 0.46 -12.28
CA PHE A 1064 -48.29 -0.31 -13.00
C PHE A 1064 -48.70 -0.61 -14.45
N GLY A 1065 -49.99 -0.88 -14.69
CA GLY A 1065 -50.58 -0.99 -16.02
C GLY A 1065 -50.35 0.25 -16.86
N ILE A 1066 -50.77 1.42 -16.37
CA ILE A 1066 -50.58 2.73 -17.01
C ILE A 1066 -49.09 3.04 -17.24
N TYR A 1067 -48.22 2.71 -16.28
CA TYR A 1067 -46.77 2.86 -16.44
C TYR A 1067 -46.20 1.97 -17.56
N SER A 1068 -46.73 0.76 -17.73
CA SER A 1068 -46.27 -0.18 -18.76
C SER A 1068 -46.77 0.11 -20.18
N THR A 1069 -47.88 0.86 -20.34
CA THR A 1069 -48.47 1.16 -21.65
C THR A 1069 -47.98 2.46 -22.28
N CYS A 1070 -47.46 3.42 -21.51
CA CYS A 1070 -46.92 4.67 -22.04
C CYS A 1070 -45.56 4.47 -22.77
N SER A 1071 -45.63 4.18 -24.06
CA SER A 1071 -44.50 4.41 -24.98
C SER A 1071 -44.25 5.92 -25.15
N ARG A 1072 -43.00 6.32 -25.44
CA ARG A 1072 -42.47 7.67 -25.16
C ARG A 1072 -43.04 8.86 -25.96
N THR A 1073 -44.04 8.69 -26.84
CA THR A 1073 -44.52 9.76 -27.75
C THR A 1073 -45.98 10.14 -27.60
N ASP A 1074 -46.82 9.26 -27.06
CA ASP A 1074 -48.29 9.45 -27.00
C ASP A 1074 -48.78 9.21 -25.55
N CYS A 1075 -48.23 10.00 -24.63
CA CYS A 1075 -48.47 9.99 -23.18
C CYS A 1075 -48.36 11.43 -22.63
#